data_AF-A0AB38G083-F1
#
_entry.id   AF-A0AB38G083-F1
#
_cell.length_a   1.000
_cell.length_b   1.000
_cell.length_c   1.000
_cell.angle_alpha   90.00
_cell.angle_beta   90.00
_cell.angle_gamma   90.00
#
_symmetry.space_group_name_H-M   'P 1'
#
loop_
_entity.id
_entity.type
_entity.pdbx_description
1 polymer ?
#
loop_
_entity_poly.entity_id
_entity_poly.type
_entity_poly.pdbx_seq_one_letter_code
_entity_poly.pdbx_strand_id
1 'polypeptide(L)'
;MGKAVIRQTGYVLAHAPDVLMWQGAAAQQTRRQHPDEPWLAAIPDHLRTFDQAVNYPPNQCYIGNISPGELEAIPRPWLQSDYRGSASAPWGEIYSETILYALLCYVDAFELTAWQASFVGEMQNQLSDHPKLSQRALLEKVVTMSDEALAQQVAEHAEPLWIGKRLVGCVKAAHDLDINLSAHVMLENLVTKASAVLAGWQFSDSQLAQVEYVIECSEEAIGDVNQRGGGNLAKAVAESLRCSQATGIDMRGFCAGPAHALVNAAALVQSGVYKNVLVLAGGSVAKLGMNGRDHIKHGLPLLEDMLGGFALLISEDDGVSPLVNTHVTGRHTVGTGSSPQAVMASLISQPLKAAGMTTADVDKFSVELQNPEITQPAGAGNVPESNYKMIAALSVMEGWLERSELAAFVAKRGMPGFAPTQGHIPSGIPFIGHGLRAIADKSINNFMVVGKGSLFLGRMTSQFDGISVLVERNPGKQVPASQEENAFGNAALRPRIAFTALGSELPVDVLLAAAEQAADALIPVIIGPVGLPGYPHLPTESLAAAQRIMEQQLASGEVEGAVTLHYNFPLGVATVAQVFSAATGRQMVLASTTGSSDIHPPVAMMRNAVAGLAMADALGIREASVGILNTDGATSAKRLLERLRDAGYPLRFASSGRADGGALMRGNDLIRATPDVMVCDTLTGNLLIKLFSAGQSGGETETLGSGYGIGLGADQKTAIGIISRASGPATISNALRFCALMAKRQLMSCWQHHWKQACACGIDEILREGTPGVAPQSAPTEAVSPPKTVLDDEIHGIDILQLEDAKLCLWQAGIYAETGMGCTGPVLMINQQQRAEALTHLQSYLN
;
A
#
# COMPACT_ATOMS: atom_id res chain seq x y z
N MET A 1 -5.55 0.39 -4.76
CA MET A 1 -4.94 0.66 -3.43
C MET A 1 -3.46 0.89 -3.65
N GLY A 2 -2.83 1.74 -2.83
CA GLY A 2 -1.37 1.86 -2.83
C GLY A 2 -0.74 0.50 -2.47
N LYS A 3 0.53 0.33 -2.79
CA LYS A 3 1.35 -0.82 -2.39
C LYS A 3 2.42 -0.32 -1.42
N ALA A 4 2.76 -1.14 -0.43
CA ALA A 4 3.79 -0.84 0.55
C ALA A 4 4.94 -1.84 0.41
N VAL A 5 6.17 -1.36 0.52
CA VAL A 5 7.39 -2.15 0.41
C VAL A 5 8.24 -1.99 1.65
N ILE A 6 9.06 -3.02 1.94
CA ILE A 6 10.13 -2.92 2.94
C ILE A 6 11.41 -2.49 2.22
N ARG A 7 11.75 -1.21 2.32
CA ARG A 7 12.84 -0.62 1.54
C ARG A 7 14.22 -0.96 2.08
N GLN A 8 14.36 -0.96 3.41
CA GLN A 8 15.61 -1.24 4.09
C GLN A 8 15.36 -1.66 5.53
N THR A 9 16.32 -2.40 6.09
CA THR A 9 16.35 -2.83 7.49
C THR A 9 17.62 -2.37 8.18
N GLY A 10 17.55 -2.21 9.49
CA GLY A 10 18.69 -2.02 10.39
C GLY A 10 18.57 -2.97 11.58
N TYR A 11 19.66 -3.60 11.98
CA TYR A 11 19.72 -4.50 13.14
C TYR A 11 20.91 -4.18 14.03
N VAL A 12 20.72 -4.21 15.34
CA VAL A 12 21.81 -3.94 16.29
C VAL A 12 21.77 -4.91 17.46
N LEU A 13 22.95 -5.20 18.00
CA LEU A 13 23.11 -5.86 19.28
C LEU A 13 24.00 -4.98 20.16
N ALA A 14 23.54 -4.58 21.34
CA ALA A 14 24.41 -3.96 22.34
C ALA A 14 24.78 -5.01 23.39
N HIS A 15 26.06 -5.34 23.47
CA HIS A 15 26.60 -6.25 24.48
C HIS A 15 26.64 -5.53 25.83
N ALA A 16 25.86 -6.01 26.79
CA ALA A 16 25.56 -5.35 28.06
C ALA A 16 25.73 -6.32 29.27
N PRO A 17 26.95 -6.86 29.50
CA PRO A 17 27.22 -7.83 30.55
C PRO A 17 27.08 -7.23 31.96
N ASP A 18 27.50 -5.97 32.20
CA ASP A 18 27.35 -5.34 33.51
C ASP A 18 25.87 -4.97 33.77
N VAL A 19 25.15 -4.47 32.74
CA VAL A 19 23.71 -4.20 32.86
C VAL A 19 22.92 -5.49 33.12
N LEU A 20 23.29 -6.61 32.50
CA LEU A 20 22.73 -7.93 32.84
C LEU A 20 22.92 -8.24 34.32
N MET A 21 24.15 -8.11 34.82
CA MET A 21 24.50 -8.50 36.18
C MET A 21 23.76 -7.67 37.24
N TRP A 22 23.64 -6.37 37.01
CA TRP A 22 23.11 -5.44 38.00
C TRP A 22 21.62 -5.14 37.83
N GLN A 23 21.17 -4.92 36.60
CA GLN A 23 19.81 -4.47 36.29
C GLN A 23 18.91 -5.53 35.64
N GLY A 24 19.44 -6.64 35.13
CA GLY A 24 18.63 -7.73 34.59
C GLY A 24 17.62 -8.25 35.63
N ALA A 25 16.35 -8.41 35.23
CA ALA A 25 15.26 -8.63 36.19
C ALA A 25 15.46 -9.86 37.09
N ALA A 26 16.01 -10.96 36.55
CA ALA A 26 16.28 -12.17 37.33
C ALA A 26 17.32 -11.92 38.43
N ALA A 27 18.43 -11.26 38.10
CA ALA A 27 19.49 -10.94 39.05
C ALA A 27 18.99 -9.93 40.10
N GLN A 28 18.24 -8.94 39.64
CA GLN A 28 17.70 -7.86 40.45
C GLN A 28 16.68 -8.35 41.47
N GLN A 29 15.67 -9.11 41.01
CA GLN A 29 14.66 -9.71 41.88
C GLN A 29 15.31 -10.63 42.91
N THR A 30 16.30 -11.41 42.48
CA THR A 30 17.04 -12.28 43.40
C THR A 30 17.79 -11.47 44.44
N ARG A 31 18.54 -10.45 44.04
CA ARG A 31 19.32 -9.64 44.97
C ARG A 31 18.44 -8.98 46.04
N ARG A 32 17.20 -8.63 45.68
CA ARG A 32 16.18 -8.11 46.62
C ARG A 32 15.61 -9.17 47.57
N GLN A 33 15.40 -10.41 47.09
CA GLN A 33 14.72 -11.46 47.86
C GLN A 33 15.70 -12.36 48.64
N HIS A 34 16.83 -12.71 48.02
CA HIS A 34 17.84 -13.65 48.47
C HIS A 34 19.25 -13.16 48.05
N PRO A 35 19.80 -12.12 48.71
CA PRO A 35 21.08 -11.51 48.31
C PRO A 35 22.27 -12.48 48.35
N ASP A 36 22.21 -13.52 49.18
CA ASP A 36 23.26 -14.53 49.33
C ASP A 36 23.07 -15.75 48.41
N GLU A 37 22.15 -15.70 47.43
CA GLU A 37 21.90 -16.83 46.54
C GLU A 37 23.16 -17.16 45.71
N PRO A 38 23.68 -18.41 45.73
CA PRO A 38 24.99 -18.73 45.16
C PRO A 38 25.16 -18.37 43.68
N TRP A 39 24.08 -18.38 42.89
CA TRP A 39 24.16 -18.06 41.48
C TRP A 39 24.51 -16.59 41.22
N LEU A 40 24.15 -15.65 42.12
CA LEU A 40 24.53 -14.24 41.98
C LEU A 40 26.05 -14.07 42.04
N ALA A 41 26.72 -14.80 42.94
CA ALA A 41 28.17 -14.77 43.07
C ALA A 41 28.88 -15.45 41.88
N ALA A 42 28.19 -16.35 41.17
CA ALA A 42 28.72 -17.04 40.00
C ALA A 42 28.58 -16.23 38.69
N ILE A 43 27.71 -15.23 38.62
CA ILE A 43 27.50 -14.43 37.39
C ILE A 43 28.81 -13.95 36.75
N PRO A 44 29.77 -13.33 37.47
CA PRO A 44 31.00 -12.80 36.87
C PRO A 44 31.84 -13.83 36.13
N ASP A 45 31.83 -15.09 36.59
CA ASP A 45 32.61 -16.18 35.99
C ASP A 45 31.98 -16.70 34.68
N HIS A 46 30.75 -16.27 34.37
CA HIS A 46 29.98 -16.69 33.21
C HIS A 46 29.68 -15.54 32.22
N LEU A 47 30.15 -14.32 32.49
CA LEU A 47 30.03 -13.19 31.55
C LEU A 47 30.94 -13.38 30.34
N ARG A 48 30.47 -12.97 29.18
CA ARG A 48 31.27 -12.97 27.95
C ARG A 48 32.06 -11.68 27.81
N THR A 49 33.21 -11.75 27.15
CA THR A 49 33.89 -10.56 26.66
C THR A 49 33.20 -10.06 25.39
N PHE A 50 33.39 -8.78 25.06
CA PHE A 50 32.88 -8.22 23.80
C PHE A 50 33.36 -9.01 22.57
N ASP A 51 34.61 -9.46 22.57
CA ASP A 51 35.18 -10.26 21.47
C ASP A 51 34.50 -11.62 21.33
N GLN A 52 34.22 -12.31 22.44
CA GLN A 52 33.44 -13.55 22.42
C GLN A 52 32.01 -13.31 21.89
N ALA A 53 31.41 -12.19 22.27
CA ALA A 53 30.09 -11.78 21.82
C ALA A 53 30.06 -11.50 20.31
N VAL A 54 31.08 -10.83 19.78
CA VAL A 54 31.24 -10.58 18.34
C VAL A 54 31.47 -11.88 17.56
N ASN A 55 32.33 -12.76 18.06
CA ASN A 55 32.68 -14.00 17.36
C ASN A 55 31.60 -15.10 17.45
N TYR A 56 30.51 -14.86 18.17
CA TYR A 56 29.41 -15.81 18.32
C TYR A 56 28.54 -15.89 17.03
N PRO A 57 28.48 -17.04 16.33
CA PRO A 57 27.83 -17.13 15.01
C PRO A 57 26.35 -16.68 14.98
N PRO A 58 25.50 -16.97 15.98
CA PRO A 58 24.12 -16.44 16.00
C PRO A 58 24.04 -14.91 15.98
N ASN A 59 24.95 -14.22 16.69
CA ASN A 59 25.00 -12.75 16.68
C ASN A 59 25.42 -12.23 15.30
N GLN A 60 26.33 -12.94 14.63
CA GLN A 60 26.78 -12.62 13.27
C GLN A 60 25.69 -12.86 12.23
N CYS A 61 24.85 -13.88 12.43
CA CYS A 61 23.64 -14.07 11.64
C CYS A 61 22.67 -12.90 11.85
N TYR A 62 22.38 -12.53 13.11
CA TYR A 62 21.43 -11.46 13.44
C TYR A 62 21.76 -10.11 12.77
N ILE A 63 23.03 -9.70 12.77
CA ILE A 63 23.46 -8.44 12.13
C ILE A 63 23.63 -8.54 10.61
N GLY A 64 23.62 -9.75 10.03
CA GLY A 64 23.64 -9.96 8.57
C GLY A 64 24.95 -10.43 7.94
N ASN A 65 26.00 -10.71 8.72
CA ASN A 65 27.29 -11.16 8.18
C ASN A 65 27.23 -12.57 7.59
N ILE A 66 26.45 -13.46 8.18
CA ILE A 66 26.17 -14.79 7.64
C ILE A 66 24.66 -15.00 7.49
N SER A 67 24.25 -15.81 6.52
CA SER A 67 22.86 -16.24 6.36
C SER A 67 22.47 -17.32 7.37
N PRO A 68 21.16 -17.55 7.61
CA PRO A 68 20.71 -18.66 8.42
C PRO A 68 21.16 -20.03 7.88
N GLY A 69 21.32 -20.17 6.56
CA GLY A 69 21.83 -21.40 5.94
C GLY A 69 23.32 -21.61 6.22
N GLU A 70 24.13 -20.55 6.22
CA GLU A 70 25.54 -20.62 6.62
C GLU A 70 25.68 -20.92 8.12
N LEU A 71 24.80 -20.34 8.96
CA LEU A 71 24.77 -20.67 10.40
C LEU A 71 24.44 -22.16 10.65
N GLU A 72 23.46 -22.71 9.93
CA GLU A 72 23.10 -24.13 10.02
C GLU A 72 24.27 -25.05 9.62
N ALA A 73 25.15 -24.60 8.70
CA ALA A 73 26.33 -25.35 8.29
C ALA A 73 27.45 -25.36 9.34
N ILE A 74 27.42 -24.44 10.33
CA ILE A 74 28.38 -24.43 11.43
C ILE A 74 27.95 -25.48 12.47
N PRO A 75 28.81 -26.46 12.81
CA PRO A 75 28.47 -27.49 13.79
C PRO A 75 28.12 -26.90 15.16
N ARG A 76 27.06 -27.42 15.76
CA ARG A 76 26.67 -27.10 17.13
C ARG A 76 27.50 -27.91 18.15
N PRO A 77 27.78 -27.37 19.35
CA PRO A 77 27.33 -26.05 19.83
C PRO A 77 28.13 -24.88 19.22
N TRP A 78 27.45 -23.81 18.81
CA TRP A 78 28.06 -22.63 18.21
C TRP A 78 28.97 -21.89 19.19
N LEU A 79 28.75 -22.04 20.51
CA LEU A 79 29.66 -21.51 21.53
C LEU A 79 31.08 -22.08 21.46
N GLN A 80 31.25 -23.27 20.88
CA GLN A 80 32.54 -23.92 20.71
C GLN A 80 33.12 -23.70 19.31
N SER A 81 32.46 -22.87 18.49
CA SER A 81 32.93 -22.56 17.15
C SER A 81 34.21 -21.72 17.17
N ASP A 82 35.10 -22.00 16.24
CA ASP A 82 36.29 -21.20 15.94
C ASP A 82 36.01 -20.04 14.97
N TYR A 83 34.73 -19.76 14.68
CA TYR A 83 34.31 -18.66 13.83
C TYR A 83 34.92 -17.33 14.26
N ARG A 84 35.25 -16.48 13.28
CA ARG A 84 35.76 -15.13 13.51
C ARG A 84 34.87 -14.15 12.76
N GLY A 85 34.17 -13.34 13.53
CA GLY A 85 33.20 -12.37 13.04
C GLY A 85 33.73 -10.95 13.00
N SER A 86 32.84 -10.03 12.67
CA SER A 86 33.08 -8.59 12.70
C SER A 86 31.95 -7.92 13.48
N ALA A 87 32.27 -6.87 14.24
CA ALA A 87 31.26 -6.06 14.89
C ALA A 87 30.36 -5.33 13.87
N SER A 88 30.84 -5.10 12.64
CA SER A 88 30.09 -4.42 11.58
C SER A 88 29.62 -5.40 10.50
N ALA A 89 28.43 -5.16 9.97
CA ALA A 89 27.78 -5.92 8.91
C ALA A 89 27.05 -5.00 7.92
N PRO A 90 26.59 -5.50 6.75
CA PRO A 90 25.96 -4.67 5.72
C PRO A 90 24.73 -3.88 6.18
N TRP A 91 23.94 -4.43 7.11
CA TRP A 91 22.72 -3.81 7.64
C TRP A 91 22.63 -3.86 9.16
N GLY A 92 23.75 -4.09 9.84
CA GLY A 92 23.75 -4.16 11.29
C GLY A 92 25.10 -4.07 11.96
N GLU A 93 25.09 -3.96 13.28
CA GLU A 93 26.30 -3.72 14.06
C GLU A 93 26.16 -4.21 15.52
N ILE A 94 27.27 -4.65 16.10
CA ILE A 94 27.38 -5.04 17.52
C ILE A 94 28.15 -3.94 18.25
N TYR A 95 27.56 -3.38 19.30
CA TYR A 95 28.13 -2.30 20.09
C TYR A 95 28.57 -2.81 21.47
N SER A 96 29.67 -2.27 21.98
CA SER A 96 30.11 -2.53 23.35
C SER A 96 29.23 -1.79 24.37
N GLU A 97 29.25 -2.25 25.62
CA GLU A 97 28.52 -1.61 26.72
C GLU A 97 28.95 -0.15 26.93
N THR A 98 30.24 0.15 26.71
CA THR A 98 30.75 1.53 26.77
C THR A 98 30.09 2.43 25.74
N ILE A 99 29.88 1.94 24.51
CA ILE A 99 29.16 2.69 23.46
C ILE A 99 27.68 2.85 23.82
N LEU A 100 27.05 1.81 24.40
CA LEU A 100 25.69 1.92 24.92
C LEU A 100 25.59 3.03 25.97
N TYR A 101 26.53 3.09 26.92
CA TYR A 101 26.59 4.13 27.95
C TYR A 101 26.80 5.52 27.38
N ALA A 102 27.72 5.70 26.42
CA ALA A 102 27.87 6.97 25.71
C ALA A 102 26.58 7.41 25.00
N LEU A 103 25.77 6.45 24.55
CA LEU A 103 24.47 6.74 23.97
C LEU A 103 23.40 7.10 24.98
N LEU A 104 23.48 6.58 26.22
CA LEU A 104 22.61 7.05 27.30
C LEU A 104 22.81 8.56 27.53
N CYS A 105 24.05 9.05 27.47
CA CYS A 105 24.33 10.49 27.51
C CYS A 105 23.62 11.27 26.40
N TYR A 106 23.55 10.68 25.19
CA TYR A 106 22.98 11.32 24.01
C TYR A 106 21.45 11.36 24.04
N VAL A 107 20.80 10.27 24.47
CA VAL A 107 19.34 10.15 24.43
C VAL A 107 18.65 10.73 25.66
N ASP A 108 19.41 11.06 26.69
CA ASP A 108 18.94 11.69 27.91
C ASP A 108 18.56 13.17 27.68
N ALA A 109 17.26 13.42 27.62
CA ALA A 109 16.71 14.76 27.42
C ALA A 109 16.53 15.54 28.74
N PHE A 110 16.64 14.87 29.89
CA PHE A 110 16.26 15.39 31.20
C PHE A 110 17.41 15.39 32.19
N GLU A 111 18.65 15.19 31.73
CA GLU A 111 19.86 15.18 32.54
C GLU A 111 19.77 14.18 33.72
N LEU A 112 19.15 13.02 33.47
CA LEU A 112 18.97 11.95 34.44
C LEU A 112 20.25 11.13 34.64
N THR A 113 21.14 11.14 33.66
CA THR A 113 22.42 10.44 33.73
C THR A 113 23.51 11.36 34.30
N ALA A 114 24.41 10.80 35.10
CA ALA A 114 25.60 11.48 35.60
C ALA A 114 26.81 10.55 35.54
N TRP A 115 27.98 11.08 35.20
CA TRP A 115 29.14 10.28 34.80
C TRP A 115 30.45 10.73 35.44
N GLN A 116 31.41 9.83 35.55
CA GLN A 116 32.79 10.18 35.89
C GLN A 116 33.45 10.96 34.75
N ALA A 117 34.20 12.00 35.07
CA ALA A 117 34.99 12.74 34.07
C ALA A 117 36.01 11.85 33.35
N SER A 118 36.58 10.86 34.04
CA SER A 118 37.50 9.87 33.47
C SER A 118 36.82 9.01 32.40
N PHE A 119 35.61 8.51 32.68
CA PHE A 119 34.81 7.76 31.72
C PHE A 119 34.48 8.58 30.47
N VAL A 120 34.08 9.85 30.64
CA VAL A 120 33.82 10.75 29.50
C VAL A 120 35.07 10.93 28.64
N GLY A 121 36.24 11.13 29.25
CA GLY A 121 37.51 11.24 28.53
C GLY A 121 37.91 9.97 27.78
N GLU A 122 37.73 8.80 28.40
CA GLU A 122 37.91 7.49 27.74
C GLU A 122 37.00 7.36 26.51
N MET A 123 35.75 7.80 26.64
CA MET A 123 34.76 7.67 25.58
C MET A 123 34.95 8.64 24.43
N GLN A 124 35.44 9.86 24.69
CA GLN A 124 35.83 10.78 23.63
C GLN A 124 36.86 10.15 22.68
N ASN A 125 37.86 9.46 23.23
CA ASN A 125 38.88 8.77 22.44
C ASN A 125 38.31 7.56 21.68
N GLN A 126 37.47 6.74 22.32
CA GLN A 126 36.88 5.58 21.63
C GLN A 126 35.92 6.00 20.50
N LEU A 127 35.18 7.10 20.69
CA LEU A 127 34.20 7.58 19.71
C LEU A 127 34.84 8.30 18.52
N SER A 128 35.98 8.98 18.70
CA SER A 128 36.67 9.66 17.60
C SER A 128 37.07 8.71 16.47
N ASP A 129 37.35 7.45 16.83
CA ASP A 129 37.78 6.41 15.90
C ASP A 129 36.60 5.62 15.31
N HIS A 130 35.37 5.82 15.83
CA HIS A 130 34.20 5.06 15.39
C HIS A 130 33.67 5.58 14.04
N PRO A 131 33.55 4.73 12.98
CA PRO A 131 33.20 5.19 11.64
C PRO A 131 31.87 5.95 11.53
N LYS A 132 30.82 5.45 12.21
CA LYS A 132 29.47 6.05 12.20
C LYS A 132 29.20 7.05 13.33
N LEU A 133 29.80 6.87 14.50
CA LEU A 133 29.42 7.60 15.72
C LEU A 133 30.28 8.85 15.98
N SER A 134 31.48 8.94 15.39
CA SER A 134 32.39 10.09 15.54
C SER A 134 31.75 11.43 15.21
N GLN A 135 30.77 11.46 14.29
CA GLN A 135 30.09 12.68 13.83
C GLN A 135 28.79 12.99 14.60
N ARG A 136 28.39 12.16 15.59
CA ARG A 136 27.08 12.24 16.25
C ARG A 136 27.07 13.08 17.54
N ALA A 137 28.21 13.62 17.97
CA ALA A 137 28.34 14.47 19.16
C ALA A 137 27.68 13.88 20.43
N LEU A 138 27.86 12.57 20.66
CA LEU A 138 27.15 11.81 21.70
C LEU A 138 27.33 12.36 23.14
N LEU A 139 28.46 13.02 23.40
CA LEU A 139 28.85 13.49 24.73
C LEU A 139 28.63 15.01 24.92
N GLU A 140 27.94 15.68 24.00
CA GLU A 140 27.77 17.15 24.03
C GLU A 140 27.01 17.63 25.28
N LYS A 141 26.03 16.87 25.75
CA LYS A 141 25.17 17.20 26.90
C LYS A 141 25.50 16.41 28.17
N VAL A 142 26.68 15.81 28.24
CA VAL A 142 27.04 14.93 29.36
C VAL A 142 27.16 15.71 30.67
N VAL A 143 26.56 15.17 31.73
CA VAL A 143 26.70 15.70 33.10
C VAL A 143 27.77 14.89 33.85
N THR A 144 28.78 15.58 34.39
CA THR A 144 29.87 14.93 35.15
C THR A 144 29.77 15.21 36.65
N MET A 145 30.13 14.22 37.47
CA MET A 145 30.18 14.32 38.94
C MET A 145 31.49 13.74 39.50
N SER A 146 31.86 14.11 40.73
CA SER A 146 32.99 13.47 41.43
C SER A 146 32.61 12.06 41.90
N ASP A 147 33.61 11.24 42.21
CA ASP A 147 33.40 9.86 42.67
C ASP A 147 32.57 9.81 43.96
N GLU A 148 32.83 10.72 44.90
CA GLU A 148 32.08 10.83 46.16
C GLU A 148 30.62 11.21 45.90
N ALA A 149 30.38 12.14 44.97
CA ALA A 149 29.05 12.62 44.66
C ALA A 149 28.23 11.54 43.91
N LEU A 150 28.85 10.77 43.00
CA LEU A 150 28.22 9.62 42.36
C LEU A 150 27.87 8.53 43.39
N ALA A 151 28.82 8.20 44.27
CA ALA A 151 28.57 7.22 45.33
C ALA A 151 27.42 7.66 46.25
N GLN A 152 27.33 8.96 46.55
CA GLN A 152 26.22 9.53 47.31
C GLN A 152 24.88 9.39 46.56
N GLN A 153 24.82 9.74 45.27
CA GLN A 153 23.60 9.58 44.47
C GLN A 153 23.11 8.12 44.45
N VAL A 154 24.03 7.17 44.29
CA VAL A 154 23.71 5.73 44.32
C VAL A 154 23.18 5.31 45.70
N ALA A 155 23.77 5.83 46.79
CA ALA A 155 23.26 5.59 48.13
C ALA A 155 21.86 6.21 48.37
N GLU A 156 21.55 7.30 47.66
CA GLU A 156 20.30 8.08 47.73
C GLU A 156 19.24 7.66 46.67
N HIS A 157 19.33 6.43 46.15
CA HIS A 157 18.36 5.79 45.22
C HIS A 157 18.62 5.93 43.71
N ALA A 158 19.78 6.43 43.26
CA ALA A 158 20.16 6.34 41.85
C ALA A 158 20.58 4.90 41.46
N GLU A 159 20.34 4.54 40.20
CA GLU A 159 20.70 3.23 39.65
C GLU A 159 22.15 3.29 39.13
N PRO A 160 23.08 2.47 39.66
CA PRO A 160 24.50 2.58 39.32
C PRO A 160 24.83 1.94 37.97
N LEU A 161 25.77 2.54 37.25
CA LEU A 161 26.32 2.03 35.99
C LEU A 161 27.78 1.61 36.20
N TRP A 162 28.10 0.37 35.87
CA TRP A 162 29.38 -0.26 36.17
C TRP A 162 30.13 -0.64 34.91
N ILE A 163 31.47 -0.61 34.98
CA ILE A 163 32.34 -1.37 34.08
C ILE A 163 33.15 -2.31 34.95
N GLY A 164 32.77 -3.60 34.96
CA GLY A 164 33.24 -4.57 35.93
C GLY A 164 32.97 -4.12 37.37
N LYS A 165 34.02 -3.73 38.10
CA LYS A 165 33.92 -3.27 39.49
C LYS A 165 34.01 -1.74 39.66
N ARG A 166 34.17 -0.99 38.56
CA ARG A 166 34.31 0.46 38.59
C ARG A 166 32.96 1.12 38.35
N LEU A 167 32.52 1.94 39.29
CA LEU A 167 31.35 2.81 39.12
C LEU A 167 31.73 3.89 38.11
N VAL A 168 31.02 4.00 36.99
CA VAL A 168 31.33 4.98 35.93
C VAL A 168 30.25 6.04 35.77
N GLY A 169 29.06 5.78 36.29
CA GLY A 169 27.95 6.72 36.29
C GLY A 169 26.74 6.20 37.04
N CYS A 170 25.65 6.94 36.98
CA CYS A 170 24.36 6.53 37.53
C CYS A 170 23.20 7.13 36.72
N VAL A 171 22.03 6.52 36.84
CA VAL A 171 20.74 7.06 36.38
C VAL A 171 19.91 7.48 37.59
N LYS A 172 19.47 8.72 37.62
CA LYS A 172 18.61 9.27 38.68
C LYS A 172 17.14 8.94 38.40
N ALA A 173 16.34 8.93 39.46
CA ALA A 173 14.89 8.92 39.32
C ALA A 173 14.41 10.22 38.66
N ALA A 174 13.38 10.14 37.82
CA ALA A 174 12.70 11.31 37.28
C ALA A 174 11.62 11.83 38.24
N HIS A 175 11.28 11.06 39.28
CA HIS A 175 10.40 11.48 40.37
C HIS A 175 10.66 10.66 41.64
N ASP A 176 10.61 11.31 42.81
CA ASP A 176 10.92 10.68 44.10
C ASP A 176 9.93 9.60 44.58
N LEU A 177 8.68 9.58 44.08
CA LEU A 177 7.59 8.77 44.62
C LEU A 177 6.91 7.91 43.56
N ASP A 178 6.96 8.30 42.29
CA ASP A 178 6.37 7.52 41.22
C ASP A 178 7.29 6.36 40.85
N ILE A 179 6.85 5.14 41.17
CA ILE A 179 7.59 3.93 40.87
C ILE A 179 7.89 3.74 39.38
N ASN A 180 7.04 4.29 38.48
CA ASN A 180 7.23 4.22 37.03
C ASN A 180 8.25 5.25 36.53
N LEU A 181 8.68 6.17 37.39
CA LEU A 181 9.72 7.16 37.15
C LEU A 181 10.92 6.96 38.10
N SER A 182 11.01 5.79 38.73
CA SER A 182 12.17 5.40 39.54
C SER A 182 13.44 5.28 38.70
N ALA A 183 14.61 5.39 39.34
CA ALA A 183 15.90 5.31 38.67
C ALA A 183 16.06 4.05 37.80
N HIS A 184 15.58 2.91 38.30
CA HIS A 184 15.60 1.64 37.56
C HIS A 184 14.76 1.72 36.29
N VAL A 185 13.50 2.18 36.39
CA VAL A 185 12.61 2.30 35.23
C VAL A 185 13.15 3.33 34.23
N MET A 186 13.72 4.44 34.71
CA MET A 186 14.37 5.42 33.83
C MET A 186 15.57 4.82 33.09
N LEU A 187 16.35 3.95 33.73
CA LEU A 187 17.42 3.21 33.06
C LEU A 187 16.86 2.30 31.95
N GLU A 188 15.81 1.53 32.22
CA GLU A 188 15.18 0.66 31.21
C GLU A 188 14.68 1.48 30.01
N ASN A 189 14.03 2.62 30.28
CA ASN A 189 13.51 3.53 29.27
C ASN A 189 14.63 4.12 28.39
N LEU A 190 15.71 4.58 29.02
CA LEU A 190 16.86 5.17 28.32
C LEU A 190 17.60 4.11 27.49
N VAL A 191 17.79 2.89 28.01
CA VAL A 191 18.42 1.79 27.27
C VAL A 191 17.59 1.38 26.06
N THR A 192 16.28 1.30 26.22
CA THR A 192 15.36 1.00 25.10
C THR A 192 15.45 2.10 24.03
N LYS A 193 15.39 3.37 24.44
CA LYS A 193 15.55 4.51 23.53
C LYS A 193 16.91 4.49 22.81
N ALA A 194 18.00 4.29 23.54
CA ALA A 194 19.37 4.27 23.01
C ALA A 194 19.56 3.19 21.96
N SER A 195 19.14 1.95 22.25
CA SER A 195 19.24 0.83 21.32
C SER A 195 18.32 0.98 20.10
N ALA A 196 17.14 1.58 20.26
CA ALA A 196 16.28 1.95 19.13
C ALA A 196 16.92 3.01 18.21
N VAL A 197 17.59 4.02 18.79
CA VAL A 197 18.33 5.05 18.05
C VAL A 197 19.50 4.42 17.27
N LEU A 198 20.24 3.48 17.87
CA LEU A 198 21.28 2.72 17.14
C LEU A 198 20.73 1.97 15.93
N ALA A 199 19.56 1.34 16.06
CA ALA A 199 18.90 0.68 14.95
C ALA A 199 18.48 1.68 13.85
N GLY A 200 17.96 2.84 14.23
CA GLY A 200 17.61 3.92 13.32
C GLY A 200 18.82 4.54 12.59
N TRP A 201 20.00 4.57 13.21
CA TRP A 201 21.23 5.05 12.56
C TRP A 201 21.87 4.06 11.57
N GLN A 202 21.27 2.89 11.36
CA GLN A 202 21.59 2.06 10.19
C GLN A 202 21.02 2.64 8.88
N PHE A 203 20.19 3.69 8.97
CA PHE A 203 19.68 4.44 7.84
C PHE A 203 20.44 5.76 7.69
N SER A 204 20.53 6.26 6.45
CA SER A 204 21.15 7.56 6.20
C SER A 204 20.27 8.71 6.72
N ASP A 205 20.90 9.83 7.08
CA ASP A 205 20.19 11.04 7.51
C ASP A 205 19.16 11.51 6.45
N SER A 206 19.46 11.29 5.17
CA SER A 206 18.55 11.61 4.06
C SER A 206 17.27 10.78 4.06
N GLN A 207 17.34 9.51 4.49
CA GLN A 207 16.17 8.64 4.59
C GLN A 207 15.37 8.99 5.84
N LEU A 208 16.04 9.23 6.97
CA LEU A 208 15.40 9.62 8.22
C LEU A 208 14.65 10.96 8.10
N ALA A 209 15.20 11.91 7.34
CA ALA A 209 14.55 13.19 7.05
C ALA A 209 13.24 13.07 6.26
N GLN A 210 13.02 11.94 5.55
CA GLN A 210 11.81 11.66 4.78
C GLN A 210 10.74 10.89 5.57
N VAL A 211 11.05 10.46 6.80
CA VAL A 211 10.12 9.73 7.66
C VAL A 211 9.05 10.68 8.18
N GLU A 212 7.78 10.33 7.96
CA GLU A 212 6.61 11.12 8.38
C GLU A 212 5.90 10.48 9.59
N TYR A 213 6.13 9.19 9.83
CA TYR A 213 5.53 8.46 10.95
C TYR A 213 6.49 7.42 11.53
N VAL A 214 6.54 7.34 12.86
CA VAL A 214 7.31 6.31 13.58
C VAL A 214 6.36 5.42 14.37
N ILE A 215 6.49 4.10 14.19
CA ILE A 215 5.85 3.10 15.05
C ILE A 215 6.94 2.44 15.88
N GLU A 216 6.92 2.70 17.17
CA GLU A 216 7.85 2.11 18.12
C GLU A 216 7.18 0.91 18.80
N CYS A 217 7.84 -0.25 18.81
CA CYS A 217 7.20 -1.52 19.15
C CYS A 217 8.01 -2.41 20.10
N SER A 218 8.88 -1.82 20.93
CA SER A 218 9.54 -2.51 22.03
C SER A 218 8.54 -2.96 23.10
N GLU A 219 8.99 -3.81 24.02
CA GLU A 219 8.18 -4.30 25.14
C GLU A 219 7.95 -3.24 26.22
N GLU A 220 8.88 -2.29 26.37
CA GLU A 220 8.89 -1.30 27.44
C GLU A 220 7.71 -0.32 27.34
N ALA A 221 6.88 -0.31 28.38
CA ALA A 221 5.79 0.64 28.54
C ALA A 221 6.26 1.85 29.34
N ILE A 222 6.58 2.94 28.63
CA ILE A 222 7.01 4.18 29.28
C ILE A 222 5.84 5.07 29.67
N GLY A 223 5.95 5.77 30.80
CA GLY A 223 4.92 6.67 31.31
C GLY A 223 4.95 6.77 32.84
N ASP A 224 4.09 7.61 33.40
CA ASP A 224 3.99 7.84 34.83
C ASP A 224 2.90 6.95 35.48
N VAL A 225 2.56 7.21 36.74
CA VAL A 225 1.47 6.54 37.47
C VAL A 225 0.09 6.80 36.87
N ASN A 226 -0.10 7.92 36.17
CA ASN A 226 -1.37 8.30 35.57
C ASN A 226 -1.58 7.60 34.22
N GLN A 227 -0.51 7.38 33.44
CA GLN A 227 -0.60 6.78 32.11
C GLN A 227 0.63 5.93 31.74
N ARG A 228 0.66 4.68 32.21
CA ARG A 228 1.66 3.69 31.82
C ARG A 228 1.51 3.32 30.34
N GLY A 229 2.60 3.38 29.58
CA GLY A 229 2.62 3.08 28.14
C GLY A 229 2.16 4.23 27.24
N GLY A 230 1.93 5.44 27.78
CA GLY A 230 1.58 6.64 27.02
C GLY A 230 2.73 7.65 26.88
N GLY A 231 3.96 7.28 27.25
CA GLY A 231 5.12 8.18 27.35
C GLY A 231 5.76 8.61 26.02
N ASN A 232 5.22 8.19 24.87
CA ASN A 232 5.58 8.66 23.53
C ASN A 232 7.04 8.33 23.11
N LEU A 233 7.42 7.06 23.23
CA LEU A 233 8.77 6.58 22.93
C LEU A 233 9.10 6.77 21.45
N ALA A 234 8.13 6.52 20.57
CA ALA A 234 8.26 6.75 19.14
C ALA A 234 8.74 8.17 18.82
N LYS A 235 8.13 9.18 19.43
CA LYS A 235 8.53 10.57 19.22
C LYS A 235 9.87 10.89 19.88
N ALA A 236 10.14 10.34 21.06
CA ALA A 236 11.43 10.50 21.72
C ALA A 236 12.58 9.94 20.88
N VAL A 237 12.39 8.77 20.26
CA VAL A 237 13.37 8.16 19.33
C VAL A 237 13.47 8.98 18.04
N ALA A 238 12.34 9.40 17.46
CA ALA A 238 12.30 10.24 16.25
C ALA A 238 13.06 11.56 16.42
N GLU A 239 12.94 12.18 17.60
CA GLU A 239 13.69 13.39 17.97
C GLU A 239 15.21 13.15 17.94
N SER A 240 15.67 12.09 18.62
CA SER A 240 17.08 11.70 18.64
C SER A 240 17.60 11.30 17.24
N LEU A 241 16.74 10.76 16.37
CA LEU A 241 17.07 10.44 14.98
C LEU A 241 16.97 11.65 14.04
N ARG A 242 16.47 12.81 14.52
CA ARG A 242 16.21 14.02 13.73
C ARG A 242 15.20 13.81 12.60
N CYS A 243 14.21 12.94 12.79
CA CYS A 243 13.06 12.80 11.89
C CYS A 243 12.11 13.99 12.07
N SER A 244 12.51 15.18 11.59
CA SER A 244 11.90 16.46 11.95
C SER A 244 10.44 16.63 11.54
N GLN A 245 9.95 15.86 10.57
CA GLN A 245 8.57 15.89 10.10
C GLN A 245 7.72 14.75 10.69
N ALA A 246 8.34 13.86 11.48
CA ALA A 246 7.66 12.68 11.97
C ALA A 246 6.77 12.97 13.17
N THR A 247 5.58 12.37 13.15
CA THR A 247 4.84 12.05 14.37
C THR A 247 4.97 10.53 14.65
N GLY A 248 4.33 10.00 15.69
CA GLY A 248 4.47 8.57 15.97
C GLY A 248 3.54 8.02 17.04
N ILE A 249 3.63 6.71 17.23
CA ILE A 249 2.85 5.94 18.20
C ILE A 249 3.67 4.79 18.78
N ASP A 250 3.41 4.52 20.06
CA ASP A 250 3.90 3.34 20.77
C ASP A 250 2.92 2.18 20.56
N MET A 251 3.33 1.13 19.85
CA MET A 251 2.53 -0.05 19.59
C MET A 251 3.01 -1.22 20.46
N ARG A 252 2.19 -1.64 21.42
CA ARG A 252 2.53 -2.71 22.37
C ARG A 252 1.75 -3.98 22.07
N GLY A 253 2.47 -5.09 21.90
CA GLY A 253 1.89 -6.41 21.60
C GLY A 253 2.82 -7.57 21.99
N PHE A 254 3.76 -7.34 22.93
CA PHE A 254 4.80 -8.30 23.32
C PHE A 254 5.52 -8.87 22.07
N CYS A 255 5.75 -10.19 21.98
CA CYS A 255 6.38 -10.81 20.80
C CYS A 255 5.64 -10.56 19.48
N ALA A 256 4.33 -10.29 19.49
CA ALA A 256 3.57 -9.99 18.27
C ALA A 256 3.63 -8.50 17.88
N GLY A 257 4.09 -7.62 18.78
CA GLY A 257 4.12 -6.16 18.59
C GLY A 257 4.77 -5.74 17.27
N PRO A 258 5.95 -6.26 16.93
CA PRO A 258 6.60 -5.89 15.67
C PRO A 258 5.89 -6.34 14.40
N ALA A 259 5.26 -7.51 14.40
CA ALA A 259 4.46 -7.96 13.26
C ALA A 259 3.20 -7.10 13.10
N HIS A 260 2.56 -6.71 14.22
CA HIS A 260 1.48 -5.72 14.22
C HIS A 260 1.97 -4.38 13.66
N ALA A 261 3.13 -3.91 14.09
CA ALA A 261 3.70 -2.65 13.63
C ALA A 261 4.01 -2.66 12.13
N LEU A 262 4.56 -3.76 11.60
CA LEU A 262 4.79 -3.94 10.17
C LEU A 262 3.48 -3.89 9.36
N VAL A 263 2.45 -4.63 9.79
CA VAL A 263 1.15 -4.65 9.08
C VAL A 263 0.47 -3.29 9.12
N ASN A 264 0.51 -2.60 10.27
CA ASN A 264 -0.08 -1.26 10.39
C ASN A 264 0.71 -0.21 9.60
N ALA A 265 2.04 -0.25 9.60
CA ALA A 265 2.86 0.63 8.76
C ALA A 265 2.55 0.43 7.27
N ALA A 266 2.44 -0.83 6.82
CA ALA A 266 2.04 -1.13 5.45
C ALA A 266 0.64 -0.58 5.14
N ALA A 267 -0.34 -0.74 6.04
CA ALA A 267 -1.67 -0.21 5.85
C ALA A 267 -1.69 1.33 5.72
N LEU A 268 -0.96 2.04 6.59
CA LEU A 268 -0.83 3.51 6.57
C LEU A 268 -0.24 4.03 5.24
N VAL A 269 0.76 3.32 4.73
CA VAL A 269 1.36 3.62 3.42
C VAL A 269 0.39 3.33 2.28
N GLN A 270 -0.26 2.16 2.30
CA GLN A 270 -1.22 1.77 1.25
C GLN A 270 -2.44 2.69 1.19
N SER A 271 -2.84 3.29 2.32
CA SER A 271 -3.92 4.28 2.38
C SER A 271 -3.50 5.68 1.89
N GLY A 272 -2.20 5.94 1.71
CA GLY A 272 -1.67 7.24 1.32
C GLY A 272 -1.66 8.29 2.43
N VAL A 273 -1.75 7.86 3.70
CA VAL A 273 -1.67 8.77 4.86
C VAL A 273 -0.23 9.23 5.08
N TYR A 274 0.72 8.30 4.92
CA TYR A 274 2.15 8.55 4.99
C TYR A 274 2.85 7.84 3.84
N LYS A 275 3.93 8.41 3.32
CA LYS A 275 4.78 7.82 2.29
C LYS A 275 5.90 6.98 2.87
N ASN A 276 6.45 7.40 4.00
CA ASN A 276 7.52 6.69 4.70
C ASN A 276 7.19 6.54 6.18
N VAL A 277 7.09 5.28 6.61
CA VAL A 277 6.85 4.89 8.00
C VAL A 277 8.06 4.11 8.51
N LEU A 278 8.65 4.56 9.61
CA LEU A 278 9.74 3.87 10.28
C LEU A 278 9.17 3.00 11.40
N VAL A 279 9.30 1.68 11.28
CA VAL A 279 8.98 0.74 12.36
C VAL A 279 10.27 0.40 13.09
N LEU A 280 10.34 0.56 14.40
CA LEU A 280 11.55 0.26 15.15
C LEU A 280 11.29 -0.25 16.57
N ALA A 281 12.31 -0.87 17.16
CA ALA A 281 12.34 -1.28 18.55
C ALA A 281 13.78 -1.30 19.09
N GLY A 282 13.92 -0.99 20.37
CA GLY A 282 15.14 -1.16 21.15
C GLY A 282 15.08 -2.41 22.02
N GLY A 283 16.14 -2.67 22.78
CA GLY A 283 16.26 -3.84 23.64
C GLY A 283 15.65 -3.64 25.03
N SER A 284 15.28 -4.75 25.65
CA SER A 284 14.65 -4.82 26.97
C SER A 284 15.65 -5.25 28.04
N VAL A 285 15.92 -4.37 29.01
CA VAL A 285 16.82 -4.64 30.15
C VAL A 285 16.27 -5.75 31.03
N ALA A 286 14.96 -5.78 31.26
CA ALA A 286 14.29 -6.81 32.06
C ALA A 286 14.54 -8.24 31.53
N LYS A 287 14.89 -8.39 30.25
CA LYS A 287 15.14 -9.68 29.59
C LYS A 287 16.59 -10.12 29.67
N LEU A 288 17.51 -9.26 30.11
CA LEU A 288 18.91 -9.63 30.27
C LEU A 288 19.07 -10.66 31.39
N GLY A 289 19.74 -11.76 31.06
CA GLY A 289 20.01 -12.86 32.00
C GLY A 289 18.76 -13.56 32.55
N MET A 290 17.60 -13.47 31.88
CA MET A 290 16.32 -14.03 32.33
C MET A 290 16.42 -15.54 32.67
N ASN A 291 17.15 -16.30 31.86
CA ASN A 291 17.44 -17.72 32.02
C ASN A 291 18.84 -17.97 32.59
N GLY A 292 19.50 -16.97 33.17
CA GLY A 292 20.90 -17.03 33.61
C GLY A 292 21.19 -18.10 34.65
N ARG A 293 20.22 -18.37 35.54
CA ARG A 293 20.31 -19.46 36.54
C ARG A 293 20.52 -20.82 35.88
N ASP A 294 19.76 -21.11 34.83
CA ASP A 294 19.84 -22.39 34.12
C ASP A 294 21.14 -22.47 33.29
N HIS A 295 21.61 -21.38 32.69
CA HIS A 295 22.92 -21.36 32.04
C HIS A 295 24.06 -21.70 33.02
N ILE A 296 24.11 -21.03 34.17
CA ILE A 296 25.14 -21.26 35.20
C ILE A 296 25.08 -22.70 35.71
N LYS A 297 23.88 -23.22 35.98
CA LYS A 297 23.68 -24.62 36.41
C LYS A 297 24.27 -25.63 35.43
N HIS A 298 24.29 -25.32 34.13
CA HIS A 298 24.86 -26.17 33.08
C HIS A 298 26.32 -25.81 32.73
N GLY A 299 26.97 -24.89 33.46
CA GLY A 299 28.34 -24.47 33.17
C GLY A 299 28.48 -23.63 31.89
N LEU A 300 27.39 -23.01 31.42
CA LEU A 300 27.35 -22.25 30.17
C LEU A 300 27.56 -20.75 30.42
N PRO A 301 28.18 -20.03 29.48
CA PRO A 301 28.20 -18.57 29.53
C PRO A 301 26.79 -17.98 29.47
N LEU A 302 26.62 -16.78 30.03
CA LEU A 302 25.36 -16.04 30.01
C LEU A 302 25.16 -15.41 28.63
N LEU A 303 24.31 -16.01 27.80
CA LEU A 303 24.11 -15.58 26.41
C LEU A 303 23.08 -14.46 26.23
N GLU A 304 22.31 -14.18 27.27
CA GLU A 304 21.28 -13.14 27.29
C GLU A 304 21.86 -11.79 27.74
N ASP A 305 23.11 -11.52 27.39
CA ASP A 305 23.89 -10.29 27.61
C ASP A 305 23.82 -9.34 26.39
N MET A 306 22.88 -9.58 25.48
CA MET A 306 22.69 -8.80 24.26
C MET A 306 21.34 -8.09 24.26
N LEU A 307 21.34 -6.77 24.17
CA LEU A 307 20.15 -5.97 23.88
C LEU A 307 19.95 -5.91 22.36
N GLY A 308 18.85 -6.48 21.87
CA GLY A 308 18.54 -6.50 20.45
C GLY A 308 17.76 -5.26 20.05
N GLY A 309 18.07 -4.69 18.89
CA GLY A 309 17.29 -3.61 18.29
C GLY A 309 17.12 -3.81 16.80
N PHE A 310 16.01 -3.33 16.25
CA PHE A 310 15.78 -3.34 14.82
C PHE A 310 15.04 -2.10 14.36
N ALA A 311 15.14 -1.81 13.07
CA ALA A 311 14.38 -0.79 12.40
C ALA A 311 14.08 -1.20 10.95
N LEU A 312 12.88 -0.88 10.46
CA LEU A 312 12.36 -1.19 9.12
C LEU A 312 11.81 0.10 8.50
N LEU A 313 12.30 0.45 7.31
CA LEU A 313 11.73 1.56 6.55
C LEU A 313 10.67 1.02 5.59
N ILE A 314 9.40 1.31 5.89
CA ILE A 314 8.25 0.95 5.06
C ILE A 314 7.89 2.15 4.20
N SER A 315 7.82 1.97 2.88
CA SER A 315 7.54 3.07 1.96
C SER A 315 6.55 2.70 0.88
N GLU A 316 6.09 3.71 0.13
CA GLU A 316 5.39 3.50 -1.14
C GLU A 316 6.22 2.60 -2.09
N ASP A 317 5.51 1.88 -2.94
CA ASP A 317 6.10 0.96 -3.92
C ASP A 317 7.07 1.66 -4.88
N ASP A 318 8.36 1.33 -4.69
CA ASP A 318 9.47 1.78 -5.52
C ASP A 318 9.68 0.90 -6.77
N GLY A 319 8.90 -0.19 -6.92
CA GLY A 319 9.02 -1.16 -8.00
C GLY A 319 10.22 -2.10 -7.88
N VAL A 320 10.92 -2.14 -6.75
CA VAL A 320 12.11 -2.97 -6.54
C VAL A 320 12.04 -3.72 -5.21
N SER A 321 11.78 -2.99 -4.14
CA SER A 321 11.78 -3.49 -2.77
C SER A 321 10.60 -4.45 -2.53
N PRO A 322 10.79 -5.55 -1.77
CA PRO A 322 9.74 -6.54 -1.52
C PRO A 322 8.45 -5.95 -0.95
N LEU A 323 7.32 -6.42 -1.46
CA LEU A 323 5.98 -5.98 -1.10
C LEU A 323 5.52 -6.61 0.21
N VAL A 324 4.89 -5.82 1.07
CA VAL A 324 4.11 -6.32 2.21
C VAL A 324 2.69 -6.61 1.71
N ASN A 325 2.38 -7.88 1.48
CA ASN A 325 1.09 -8.30 0.94
C ASN A 325 0.05 -8.42 2.06
N THR A 326 -0.62 -7.30 2.32
CA THR A 326 -1.68 -7.18 3.33
C THR A 326 -2.95 -7.98 2.99
N HIS A 327 -3.10 -8.49 1.75
CA HIS A 327 -4.18 -9.42 1.41
C HIS A 327 -3.97 -10.82 1.98
N VAL A 328 -2.73 -11.21 2.25
CA VAL A 328 -2.37 -12.49 2.90
C VAL A 328 -1.99 -12.22 4.36
N THR A 329 -2.95 -11.71 5.13
CA THR A 329 -2.76 -11.40 6.55
C THR A 329 -3.51 -12.40 7.43
N GLY A 330 -2.78 -13.17 8.23
CA GLY A 330 -3.36 -14.03 9.26
C GLY A 330 -3.61 -13.25 10.54
N ARG A 331 -4.75 -13.50 11.19
CA ARG A 331 -5.17 -12.77 12.39
C ARG A 331 -5.64 -13.76 13.45
N HIS A 332 -5.00 -13.73 14.60
CA HIS A 332 -5.54 -14.39 15.78
C HIS A 332 -6.65 -13.51 16.35
N THR A 333 -7.90 -13.97 16.22
CA THR A 333 -9.07 -13.21 16.68
C THR A 333 -9.51 -13.67 18.06
N VAL A 334 -10.25 -12.82 18.77
CA VAL A 334 -10.81 -13.14 20.11
C VAL A 334 -11.62 -14.45 20.13
N GLY A 335 -12.25 -14.80 19.00
CA GLY A 335 -13.02 -16.04 18.84
C GLY A 335 -12.20 -17.29 18.46
N THR A 336 -10.91 -17.16 18.17
CA THR A 336 -10.04 -18.28 17.72
C THR A 336 -9.76 -19.27 18.85
N GLY A 337 -9.84 -18.81 20.11
CA GLY A 337 -9.42 -19.58 21.28
C GLY A 337 -7.89 -19.62 21.43
N SER A 338 -7.41 -20.45 22.35
CA SER A 338 -6.00 -20.47 22.78
C SER A 338 -5.27 -21.79 22.53
N SER A 339 -5.84 -22.73 21.78
CA SER A 339 -5.10 -23.96 21.44
C SER A 339 -3.95 -23.63 20.46
N PRO A 340 -2.73 -24.18 20.63
CA PRO A 340 -1.61 -23.91 19.72
C PRO A 340 -1.96 -24.16 18.25
N GLN A 341 -2.74 -25.20 17.99
CA GLN A 341 -3.20 -25.54 16.66
C GLN A 341 -4.14 -24.48 16.06
N ALA A 342 -5.12 -23.98 16.83
CA ALA A 342 -6.06 -22.96 16.36
C ALA A 342 -5.33 -21.63 16.08
N VAL A 343 -4.41 -21.25 16.97
CA VAL A 343 -3.54 -20.08 16.77
C VAL A 343 -2.78 -20.22 15.47
N MET A 344 -2.03 -21.32 15.29
CA MET A 344 -1.22 -21.52 14.09
C MET A 344 -2.07 -21.65 12.81
N ALA A 345 -3.27 -22.24 12.86
CA ALA A 345 -4.18 -22.26 11.73
C ALA A 345 -4.63 -20.84 11.31
N SER A 346 -4.98 -19.99 12.28
CA SER A 346 -5.41 -18.60 12.04
C SER A 346 -4.30 -17.70 11.48
N LEU A 347 -3.05 -18.02 11.81
CA LEU A 347 -1.87 -17.29 11.33
C LEU A 347 -1.33 -17.85 10.02
N ILE A 348 -1.49 -19.14 9.72
CA ILE A 348 -0.84 -19.77 8.55
C ILE A 348 -1.86 -20.28 7.54
N SER A 349 -2.58 -21.37 7.85
CA SER A 349 -3.38 -22.07 6.83
C SER A 349 -4.60 -21.26 6.38
N GLN A 350 -5.28 -20.57 7.28
CA GLN A 350 -6.46 -19.77 6.97
C GLN A 350 -6.19 -18.60 6.00
N PRO A 351 -5.20 -17.71 6.24
CA PRO A 351 -4.90 -16.63 5.30
C PRO A 351 -4.38 -17.15 3.96
N LEU A 352 -3.58 -18.22 3.95
CA LEU A 352 -3.11 -18.84 2.70
C LEU A 352 -4.30 -19.39 1.88
N LYS A 353 -5.22 -20.13 2.51
CA LYS A 353 -6.45 -20.61 1.85
C LYS A 353 -7.29 -19.49 1.28
N ALA A 354 -7.47 -18.41 2.03
CA ALA A 354 -8.25 -17.26 1.59
C ALA A 354 -7.64 -16.60 0.33
N ALA A 355 -6.32 -16.70 0.16
CA ALA A 355 -5.59 -16.25 -1.01
C ALA A 355 -5.44 -17.31 -2.12
N GLY A 356 -6.03 -18.51 -1.95
CA GLY A 356 -5.88 -19.62 -2.91
C GLY A 356 -4.48 -20.26 -2.90
N MET A 357 -3.73 -20.09 -1.80
CA MET A 357 -2.36 -20.58 -1.61
C MET A 357 -2.33 -21.74 -0.60
N THR A 358 -1.21 -22.46 -0.61
CA THR A 358 -0.85 -23.50 0.35
C THR A 358 0.49 -23.17 1.02
N THR A 359 0.90 -23.96 2.02
CA THR A 359 2.25 -23.85 2.57
C THR A 359 3.36 -24.20 1.57
N ALA A 360 3.03 -24.80 0.42
CA ALA A 360 4.00 -25.05 -0.65
C ALA A 360 4.35 -23.78 -1.45
N ASP A 361 3.52 -22.74 -1.36
CA ASP A 361 3.72 -21.48 -2.08
C ASP A 361 4.54 -20.46 -1.28
N VAL A 362 4.89 -20.77 -0.02
CA VAL A 362 5.65 -19.90 0.89
C VAL A 362 7.08 -20.43 1.07
N ASP A 363 8.10 -19.76 0.54
CA ASP A 363 9.47 -20.31 0.52
C ASP A 363 10.09 -20.43 1.91
N LYS A 364 9.89 -19.44 2.78
CA LYS A 364 10.38 -19.44 4.16
C LYS A 364 9.33 -18.92 5.14
N PHE A 365 9.33 -19.48 6.35
CA PHE A 365 8.52 -18.98 7.46
C PHE A 365 9.44 -18.35 8.50
N SER A 366 9.27 -17.05 8.73
CA SER A 366 9.91 -16.35 9.83
C SER A 366 8.98 -16.40 11.04
N VAL A 367 9.26 -17.35 11.92
CA VAL A 367 8.50 -17.62 13.15
C VAL A 367 9.26 -17.03 14.34
N GLU A 368 9.05 -17.56 15.54
CA GLU A 368 9.91 -17.27 16.68
C GLU A 368 11.31 -17.90 16.48
N LEU A 369 12.30 -17.06 16.20
CA LEU A 369 13.68 -17.42 15.87
C LEU A 369 14.61 -17.35 17.10
N GLN A 370 14.12 -17.71 18.29
CA GLN A 370 14.96 -17.73 19.50
C GLN A 370 16.14 -18.69 19.30
N ASN A 371 17.33 -18.24 19.70
CA ASN A 371 18.52 -19.07 19.66
C ASN A 371 18.37 -20.31 20.56
N PRO A 372 18.44 -21.54 20.00
CA PRO A 372 18.26 -22.78 20.77
C PRO A 372 19.33 -23.00 21.85
N GLU A 373 20.52 -22.40 21.73
CA GLU A 373 21.53 -22.50 22.79
C GLU A 373 21.18 -21.69 24.04
N ILE A 374 20.26 -20.73 23.90
CA ILE A 374 19.68 -19.98 25.04
C ILE A 374 18.49 -20.74 25.61
N THR A 375 17.60 -21.25 24.75
CA THR A 375 16.30 -21.78 25.18
C THR A 375 16.35 -23.25 25.63
N GLN A 376 17.26 -24.07 25.09
CA GLN A 376 17.35 -25.49 25.46
C GLN A 376 17.83 -25.71 26.90
N PRO A 377 18.88 -25.03 27.41
CA PRO A 377 19.30 -25.17 28.81
C PRO A 377 18.20 -24.75 29.80
N ALA A 378 17.37 -23.78 29.43
CA ALA A 378 16.22 -23.30 30.19
C ALA A 378 14.98 -24.21 30.08
N GLY A 379 15.06 -25.32 29.34
CA GLY A 379 13.97 -26.30 29.21
C GLY A 379 12.89 -25.95 28.20
N ALA A 380 13.00 -24.85 27.45
CA ALA A 380 12.03 -24.46 26.43
C ALA A 380 12.25 -25.17 25.07
N GLY A 381 13.37 -25.88 24.91
CA GLY A 381 13.67 -26.66 23.71
C GLY A 381 14.08 -25.82 22.49
N ASN A 382 14.03 -26.42 21.31
CA ASN A 382 14.27 -25.72 20.03
C ASN A 382 12.94 -25.12 19.53
N VAL A 383 12.69 -23.86 19.88
CA VAL A 383 11.43 -23.18 19.59
C VAL A 383 11.17 -23.01 18.07
N PRO A 384 12.15 -22.53 17.25
CA PRO A 384 11.96 -22.44 15.81
C PRO A 384 11.58 -23.79 15.17
N GLU A 385 12.32 -24.85 15.48
CA GLU A 385 12.07 -26.20 14.95
C GLU A 385 10.68 -26.73 15.34
N SER A 386 10.26 -26.46 16.58
CA SER A 386 8.93 -26.84 17.07
C SER A 386 7.82 -26.12 16.29
N ASN A 387 8.00 -24.84 15.99
CA ASN A 387 7.08 -24.07 15.16
C ASN A 387 7.03 -24.60 13.71
N TYR A 388 8.17 -24.96 13.10
CA TYR A 388 8.19 -25.56 11.75
C TYR A 388 7.49 -26.91 11.69
N LYS A 389 7.70 -27.77 12.70
CA LYS A 389 6.97 -29.04 12.83
C LYS A 389 5.47 -28.82 12.96
N MET A 390 5.04 -27.79 13.69
CA MET A 390 3.63 -27.43 13.82
C MET A 390 3.03 -26.95 12.49
N ILE A 391 3.75 -26.13 11.72
CA ILE A 391 3.32 -25.69 10.38
C ILE A 391 3.19 -26.89 9.46
N ALA A 392 4.19 -27.77 9.40
CA ALA A 392 4.15 -28.98 8.58
C ALA A 392 3.01 -29.92 8.99
N ALA A 393 2.77 -30.10 10.30
CA ALA A 393 1.66 -30.90 10.80
C ALA A 393 0.30 -30.29 10.39
N LEU A 394 0.16 -28.97 10.43
CA LEU A 394 -1.03 -28.29 9.91
C LEU A 394 -1.19 -28.55 8.41
N SER A 395 -0.13 -28.45 7.60
CA SER A 395 -0.18 -28.76 6.16
C SER A 395 -0.68 -30.18 5.88
N VAL A 396 -0.28 -31.16 6.70
CA VAL A 396 -0.81 -32.53 6.62
C VAL A 396 -2.30 -32.58 6.91
N MET A 397 -2.75 -31.87 7.96
CA MET A 397 -4.17 -31.83 8.32
C MET A 397 -5.02 -31.16 7.23
N GLU A 398 -4.47 -30.21 6.51
CA GLU A 398 -5.12 -29.53 5.39
C GLU A 398 -5.06 -30.32 4.08
N GLY A 399 -4.38 -31.47 4.05
CA GLY A 399 -4.20 -32.29 2.85
C GLY A 399 -3.21 -31.72 1.83
N TRP A 400 -2.32 -30.80 2.26
CA TRP A 400 -1.31 -30.16 1.40
C TRP A 400 0.04 -30.85 1.41
N LEU A 401 0.28 -31.73 2.39
CA LEU A 401 1.55 -32.40 2.62
C LEU A 401 1.30 -33.83 3.08
N GLU A 402 2.09 -34.79 2.62
CA GLU A 402 2.04 -36.15 3.16
C GLU A 402 2.82 -36.24 4.49
N ARG A 403 2.39 -37.13 5.39
CA ARG A 403 3.04 -37.30 6.71
C ARG A 403 4.54 -37.64 6.60
N SER A 404 4.94 -38.34 5.54
CA SER A 404 6.34 -38.70 5.28
C SER A 404 7.23 -37.51 4.92
N GLU A 405 6.64 -36.37 4.52
CA GLU A 405 7.37 -35.20 4.01
C GLU A 405 7.67 -34.16 5.10
N LEU A 406 7.24 -34.39 6.35
CA LEU A 406 7.39 -33.48 7.49
C LEU A 406 8.84 -33.03 7.71
N ALA A 407 9.79 -33.97 7.70
CA ALA A 407 11.20 -33.65 7.91
C ALA A 407 11.78 -32.82 6.75
N ALA A 408 11.41 -33.15 5.51
CA ALA A 408 11.83 -32.41 4.33
C ALA A 408 11.25 -30.99 4.32
N PHE A 409 10.00 -30.81 4.79
CA PHE A 409 9.40 -29.49 4.95
C PHE A 409 10.20 -28.64 5.93
N VAL A 410 10.51 -29.17 7.12
CA VAL A 410 11.28 -28.43 8.14
C VAL A 410 12.65 -28.02 7.60
N ALA A 411 13.36 -28.93 6.94
CA ALA A 411 14.68 -28.63 6.36
C ALA A 411 14.61 -27.59 5.23
N LYS A 412 13.60 -27.66 4.36
CA LYS A 412 13.47 -26.77 3.20
C LYS A 412 12.94 -25.39 3.57
N ARG A 413 11.87 -25.33 4.38
CA ARG A 413 11.09 -24.11 4.67
C ARG A 413 11.48 -23.45 5.98
N GLY A 414 12.12 -24.19 6.89
CA GLY A 414 12.62 -23.69 8.16
C GLY A 414 14.02 -23.07 8.07
N MET A 415 14.52 -22.63 9.23
CA MET A 415 15.87 -22.11 9.46
C MET A 415 16.24 -22.20 10.95
N PRO A 416 17.53 -22.15 11.34
CA PRO A 416 17.89 -22.12 12.75
C PRO A 416 17.43 -20.83 13.42
N GLY A 417 17.17 -20.89 14.72
CA GLY A 417 17.00 -19.70 15.54
C GLY A 417 18.35 -19.08 15.88
N PHE A 418 18.43 -17.75 15.85
CA PHE A 418 19.68 -17.02 16.05
C PHE A 418 19.51 -15.72 16.84
N ALA A 419 18.27 -15.31 17.12
CA ALA A 419 18.00 -14.06 17.80
C ALA A 419 18.07 -14.21 19.33
N PRO A 420 18.42 -13.13 20.06
CA PRO A 420 18.32 -13.10 21.52
C PRO A 420 16.86 -13.19 21.99
N THR A 421 16.64 -13.53 23.26
CA THR A 421 15.36 -13.95 23.84
C THR A 421 14.46 -12.81 24.36
N GLN A 422 14.70 -11.56 23.96
CA GLN A 422 13.80 -10.43 24.22
C GLN A 422 12.56 -10.57 23.36
N GLY A 423 11.36 -10.78 23.88
CA GLY A 423 10.25 -11.40 23.15
C GLY A 423 9.86 -10.74 21.80
N HIS A 424 9.93 -9.42 21.69
CA HIS A 424 9.71 -8.67 20.43
C HIS A 424 10.83 -8.85 19.39
N ILE A 425 12.04 -9.22 19.80
CA ILE A 425 13.19 -9.38 18.89
C ILE A 425 13.15 -10.66 18.05
N PRO A 426 12.95 -11.89 18.59
CA PRO A 426 13.05 -13.13 17.84
C PRO A 426 11.81 -13.42 16.99
N SER A 427 10.68 -12.77 17.23
CA SER A 427 9.39 -13.13 16.64
C SER A 427 9.17 -12.49 15.27
N GLY A 428 9.46 -13.26 14.21
CA GLY A 428 9.17 -12.91 12.81
C GLY A 428 10.13 -11.90 12.16
N ILE A 429 10.59 -10.90 12.90
CA ILE A 429 11.41 -9.80 12.35
C ILE A 429 12.85 -10.17 11.97
N PRO A 430 13.59 -11.06 12.67
CA PRO A 430 15.03 -11.26 12.42
C PRO A 430 15.35 -11.70 10.99
N PHE A 431 14.44 -12.44 10.35
CA PHE A 431 14.66 -12.89 8.98
C PHE A 431 14.41 -11.81 7.93
N ILE A 432 13.74 -10.69 8.23
CA ILE A 432 13.34 -9.73 7.18
C ILE A 432 14.54 -9.25 6.38
N GLY A 433 15.63 -8.82 7.03
CA GLY A 433 16.86 -8.41 6.32
C GLY A 433 17.44 -9.51 5.41
N HIS A 434 17.51 -10.74 5.91
CA HIS A 434 17.90 -11.90 5.10
C HIS A 434 16.92 -12.20 3.97
N GLY A 435 15.62 -12.02 4.20
CA GLY A 435 14.56 -12.18 3.23
C GLY A 435 14.64 -11.15 2.11
N LEU A 436 14.94 -9.89 2.42
CA LEU A 436 15.19 -8.85 1.41
C LEU A 436 16.38 -9.22 0.53
N ARG A 437 17.51 -9.61 1.14
CA ARG A 437 18.70 -10.08 0.40
C ARG A 437 18.36 -11.32 -0.44
N ALA A 438 17.71 -12.32 0.14
CA ALA A 438 17.38 -13.57 -0.53
C ALA A 438 16.41 -13.38 -1.71
N ILE A 439 15.46 -12.44 -1.60
CA ILE A 439 14.59 -12.03 -2.70
C ILE A 439 15.41 -11.28 -3.76
N ALA A 440 16.24 -10.32 -3.39
CA ALA A 440 17.10 -9.59 -4.33
C ALA A 440 18.01 -10.53 -5.13
N ASP A 441 18.60 -11.53 -4.45
CA ASP A 441 19.46 -12.58 -5.03
C ASP A 441 18.67 -13.67 -5.79
N LYS A 442 17.34 -13.56 -5.82
CA LYS A 442 16.41 -14.51 -6.46
C LYS A 442 16.45 -15.94 -5.91
N SER A 443 16.97 -16.14 -4.69
CA SER A 443 17.01 -17.44 -4.01
C SER A 443 15.67 -17.86 -3.40
N ILE A 444 14.83 -16.89 -3.04
CA ILE A 444 13.43 -17.09 -2.64
C ILE A 444 12.55 -16.04 -3.33
N ASN A 445 11.26 -16.31 -3.46
CA ASN A 445 10.26 -15.39 -3.99
C ASN A 445 9.46 -14.70 -2.90
N ASN A 446 9.27 -15.34 -1.75
CA ASN A 446 8.50 -14.77 -0.66
C ASN A 446 8.90 -15.39 0.68
N PHE A 447 8.43 -14.80 1.75
CA PHE A 447 8.48 -15.39 3.08
C PHE A 447 7.32 -14.86 3.92
N MET A 448 6.84 -15.67 4.85
CA MET A 448 5.77 -15.25 5.75
C MET A 448 6.35 -14.82 7.10
N VAL A 449 6.04 -13.60 7.52
CA VAL A 449 6.38 -13.06 8.84
C VAL A 449 5.26 -13.45 9.80
N VAL A 450 5.61 -14.12 10.90
CA VAL A 450 4.65 -14.65 11.87
C VAL A 450 5.00 -14.12 13.26
N GLY A 451 4.21 -13.16 13.72
CA GLY A 451 4.26 -12.66 15.09
C GLY A 451 3.31 -13.46 15.98
N LYS A 452 3.82 -14.00 17.08
CA LYS A 452 3.01 -14.74 18.05
C LYS A 452 3.44 -14.38 19.46
N GLY A 453 2.57 -13.68 20.19
CA GLY A 453 2.77 -13.29 21.57
C GLY A 453 2.37 -14.42 22.51
N SER A 454 3.27 -14.80 23.42
CA SER A 454 2.93 -15.76 24.48
C SER A 454 1.87 -15.18 25.45
N LEU A 455 1.21 -16.09 26.16
CA LEU A 455 0.20 -15.80 27.15
C LEU A 455 0.78 -15.26 28.47
N PHE A 456 -0.08 -14.57 29.24
CA PHE A 456 -0.04 -14.47 30.72
C PHE A 456 0.64 -13.29 31.43
N LEU A 457 1.31 -12.36 30.76
CA LEU A 457 2.08 -11.34 31.51
C LEU A 457 1.21 -10.31 32.23
N GLY A 458 0.25 -9.67 31.53
CA GLY A 458 -0.64 -8.69 32.15
C GLY A 458 -1.74 -9.30 33.03
N ARG A 459 -1.93 -10.63 32.98
CA ARG A 459 -3.03 -11.37 33.65
C ARG A 459 -4.44 -10.79 33.41
N MET A 460 -4.63 -10.09 32.29
CA MET A 460 -5.92 -9.54 31.87
C MET A 460 -6.70 -10.46 30.93
N THR A 461 -6.03 -11.42 30.30
CA THR A 461 -6.62 -12.39 29.37
C THR A 461 -5.83 -13.70 29.36
N SER A 462 -6.50 -14.79 28.99
CA SER A 462 -5.91 -16.11 28.74
C SER A 462 -5.82 -16.43 27.24
N GLN A 463 -5.87 -15.39 26.38
CA GLN A 463 -5.69 -15.52 24.93
C GLN A 463 -4.30 -15.08 24.47
N PHE A 464 -3.75 -15.83 23.51
CA PHE A 464 -2.54 -15.43 22.79
C PHE A 464 -2.84 -14.16 21.99
N ASP A 465 -1.78 -13.47 21.56
CA ASP A 465 -1.87 -12.48 20.49
C ASP A 465 -1.09 -13.01 19.27
N GLY A 466 -1.49 -12.63 18.08
CA GLY A 466 -0.82 -13.07 16.88
C GLY A 466 -1.32 -12.43 15.61
N ILE A 467 -0.37 -12.12 14.74
CA ILE A 467 -0.62 -11.62 13.40
C ILE A 467 0.50 -12.10 12.48
N SER A 468 0.18 -12.23 11.20
CA SER A 468 1.17 -12.64 10.20
C SER A 468 0.88 -11.99 8.87
N VAL A 469 1.90 -11.84 8.05
CA VAL A 469 1.78 -11.24 6.72
C VAL A 469 2.79 -11.87 5.76
N LEU A 470 2.40 -12.01 4.50
CA LEU A 470 3.31 -12.44 3.45
C LEU A 470 4.12 -11.24 2.94
N VAL A 471 5.44 -11.42 2.85
CA VAL A 471 6.34 -10.51 2.14
C VAL A 471 6.78 -11.20 0.86
N GLU A 472 6.61 -10.54 -0.28
CA GLU A 472 6.85 -11.15 -1.58
C GLU A 472 7.69 -10.27 -2.51
N ARG A 473 8.33 -10.92 -3.47
CA ARG A 473 9.09 -10.26 -4.53
C ARG A 473 8.21 -9.21 -5.18
N ASN A 474 8.77 -8.01 -5.30
CA ASN A 474 8.16 -6.98 -6.12
C ASN A 474 8.18 -7.44 -7.59
N PRO A 475 7.03 -7.59 -8.27
CA PRO A 475 7.00 -7.94 -9.69
C PRO A 475 7.51 -6.80 -10.59
N GLY A 476 7.98 -5.70 -10.01
CA GLY A 476 8.23 -4.45 -10.68
C GLY A 476 6.94 -3.65 -10.84
N LYS A 477 7.08 -2.38 -11.21
CA LYS A 477 5.97 -1.68 -11.86
C LYS A 477 5.69 -2.41 -13.17
N GLN A 478 4.74 -3.34 -13.14
CA GLN A 478 4.37 -4.13 -14.31
C GLN A 478 3.85 -3.19 -15.40
N VAL A 479 4.69 -2.95 -16.39
CA VAL A 479 4.26 -2.75 -17.77
C VAL A 479 3.65 -4.09 -18.19
N PRO A 480 2.38 -4.16 -18.64
CA PRO A 480 1.76 -5.44 -18.99
C PRO A 480 2.59 -6.17 -20.05
N ALA A 481 3.09 -7.35 -19.70
CA ALA A 481 3.78 -8.25 -20.61
C ALA A 481 2.75 -8.91 -21.54
N SER A 482 2.49 -8.24 -22.65
CA SER A 482 2.12 -8.88 -23.93
C SER A 482 3.20 -8.55 -24.95
N GLN A 483 4.47 -8.81 -24.59
CA GLN A 483 5.62 -8.65 -25.47
C GLN A 483 6.76 -9.59 -25.05
N GLU A 484 6.59 -10.89 -25.26
CA GLU A 484 7.73 -11.78 -25.53
C GLU A 484 7.35 -12.69 -26.69
N GLU A 485 7.30 -12.08 -27.88
CA GLU A 485 7.69 -12.67 -29.16
C GLU A 485 7.83 -11.49 -30.14
N ASN A 486 8.97 -10.79 -30.06
CA ASN A 486 9.71 -10.15 -31.18
C ASN A 486 10.73 -9.11 -30.65
N ALA A 487 11.95 -9.59 -30.41
CA ALA A 487 13.26 -8.99 -30.68
C ALA A 487 13.43 -7.43 -30.72
N PHE A 488 14.30 -6.94 -29.81
CA PHE A 488 15.08 -5.67 -29.78
C PHE A 488 14.36 -4.30 -29.62
N GLY A 489 14.53 -3.68 -28.43
CA GLY A 489 14.80 -2.23 -28.27
C GLY A 489 13.75 -1.31 -27.59
N ASN A 490 14.24 -0.50 -26.63
CA ASN A 490 13.72 0.78 -26.09
C ASN A 490 12.69 0.82 -24.92
N ALA A 491 12.95 1.76 -24.00
CA ALA A 491 12.14 2.14 -22.83
C ALA A 491 10.65 2.35 -23.14
N ALA A 492 9.75 1.89 -22.26
CA ALA A 492 8.30 1.96 -22.47
C ALA A 492 7.83 3.42 -22.70
N LEU A 493 7.34 3.69 -23.91
CA LEU A 493 6.87 5.00 -24.35
C LEU A 493 5.56 5.39 -23.61
N ARG A 494 5.52 6.60 -23.05
CA ARG A 494 4.29 7.23 -22.52
C ARG A 494 3.37 7.60 -23.71
N PRO A 495 2.07 7.25 -23.69
CA PRO A 495 1.14 7.59 -24.77
C PRO A 495 0.97 9.10 -24.83
N ARG A 496 0.87 9.62 -26.04
CA ARG A 496 0.59 11.01 -26.37
C ARG A 496 -0.91 11.21 -26.36
N ILE A 497 -1.41 12.01 -25.41
CA ILE A 497 -2.85 12.31 -25.31
C ILE A 497 -3.06 13.77 -25.63
N ALA A 498 -3.89 14.06 -26.62
CA ALA A 498 -4.30 15.42 -26.94
C ALA A 498 -5.17 15.99 -25.82
N PHE A 499 -4.92 17.23 -25.42
CA PHE A 499 -5.73 17.94 -24.44
C PHE A 499 -6.10 19.32 -24.97
N THR A 500 -7.41 19.57 -25.14
CA THR A 500 -7.89 20.89 -25.55
C THR A 500 -8.00 21.81 -24.33
N ALA A 501 -7.06 22.74 -24.18
CA ALA A 501 -6.99 23.68 -23.07
C ALA A 501 -7.75 24.99 -23.38
N LEU A 502 -9.01 24.86 -23.85
CA LEU A 502 -9.86 25.97 -24.30
C LEU A 502 -11.32 25.75 -23.88
N GLY A 503 -12.07 26.84 -23.63
CA GLY A 503 -13.51 26.80 -23.39
C GLY A 503 -13.92 26.43 -21.96
N SER A 504 -12.98 26.39 -21.01
CA SER A 504 -13.24 26.14 -19.60
C SER A 504 -13.71 27.40 -18.88
N GLU A 505 -14.47 27.21 -17.81
CA GLU A 505 -14.80 28.27 -16.84
C GLU A 505 -13.62 28.55 -15.89
N LEU A 506 -12.63 27.64 -15.84
CA LEU A 506 -11.38 27.82 -15.13
C LEU A 506 -10.31 28.47 -16.03
N PRO A 507 -9.41 29.29 -15.47
CA PRO A 507 -8.35 29.91 -16.25
C PRO A 507 -7.34 28.88 -16.78
N VAL A 508 -6.75 29.17 -17.94
CA VAL A 508 -5.93 28.22 -18.73
C VAL A 508 -4.74 27.67 -17.95
N ASP A 509 -4.14 28.46 -17.07
CA ASP A 509 -3.05 28.03 -16.17
C ASP A 509 -3.45 26.86 -15.28
N VAL A 510 -4.70 26.85 -14.78
CA VAL A 510 -5.26 25.75 -13.99
C VAL A 510 -5.40 24.47 -14.82
N LEU A 511 -5.80 24.59 -16.08
CA LEU A 511 -5.89 23.46 -17.01
C LEU A 511 -4.51 22.88 -17.31
N LEU A 512 -3.52 23.74 -17.55
CA LEU A 512 -2.15 23.31 -17.82
C LEU A 512 -1.51 22.65 -16.60
N ALA A 513 -1.74 23.17 -15.40
CA ALA A 513 -1.28 22.54 -14.16
C ALA A 513 -1.90 21.14 -13.96
N ALA A 514 -3.18 20.96 -14.33
CA ALA A 514 -3.81 19.64 -14.29
C ALA A 514 -3.20 18.66 -15.32
N ALA A 515 -2.86 19.14 -16.52
CA ALA A 515 -2.17 18.35 -17.53
C ALA A 515 -0.74 17.99 -17.11
N GLU A 516 -0.02 18.90 -16.46
CA GLU A 516 1.32 18.65 -15.90
C GLU A 516 1.29 17.55 -14.84
N GLN A 517 0.27 17.58 -13.96
CA GLN A 517 0.06 16.52 -12.96
C GLN A 517 -0.19 15.15 -13.57
N ALA A 518 -0.61 15.04 -14.83
CA ALA A 518 -0.83 13.75 -15.51
C ALA A 518 0.41 13.29 -16.30
N ALA A 519 1.43 14.12 -16.43
CA ALA A 519 2.53 13.91 -17.36
C ALA A 519 3.54 12.83 -16.93
N ASP A 520 3.50 12.37 -15.69
CA ASP A 520 4.18 11.14 -15.24
C ASP A 520 3.63 9.89 -15.94
N ALA A 521 2.36 9.88 -16.37
CA ALA A 521 1.69 8.72 -16.95
C ALA A 521 1.57 8.78 -18.49
N LEU A 522 1.59 9.98 -19.09
CA LEU A 522 1.36 10.26 -20.51
C LEU A 522 2.19 11.48 -20.98
N ILE A 523 2.25 11.73 -22.28
CA ILE A 523 2.79 12.95 -22.86
C ILE A 523 1.60 13.84 -23.27
N PRO A 524 1.28 14.92 -22.54
CA PRO A 524 0.17 15.78 -22.91
C PRO A 524 0.53 16.57 -24.18
N VAL A 525 -0.31 16.48 -25.21
CA VAL A 525 -0.21 17.32 -26.41
C VAL A 525 -1.24 18.44 -26.27
N ILE A 526 -0.77 19.62 -25.87
CA ILE A 526 -1.63 20.75 -25.53
C ILE A 526 -2.13 21.43 -26.81
N ILE A 527 -3.45 21.56 -26.94
CA ILE A 527 -4.11 22.30 -28.02
C ILE A 527 -4.81 23.50 -27.41
N GLY A 528 -4.31 24.71 -27.64
CA GLY A 528 -4.87 25.92 -27.02
C GLY A 528 -3.95 27.14 -27.12
N PRO A 529 -4.31 28.27 -26.49
CA PRO A 529 -3.62 29.55 -26.67
C PRO A 529 -2.24 29.55 -25.99
N VAL A 530 -2.10 28.77 -24.90
CA VAL A 530 -0.88 28.67 -24.10
C VAL A 530 -0.47 27.20 -24.00
N GLY A 531 0.83 26.94 -24.16
CA GLY A 531 1.44 25.61 -24.05
C GLY A 531 1.94 25.31 -22.64
N LEU A 532 2.17 24.02 -22.35
CA LEU A 532 2.82 23.57 -21.12
C LEU A 532 4.34 23.44 -21.37
N PRO A 533 5.22 24.10 -20.58
CA PRO A 533 6.66 24.02 -20.78
C PRO A 533 7.18 22.56 -20.79
N GLY A 534 7.98 22.21 -21.79
CA GLY A 534 8.55 20.86 -21.93
C GLY A 534 7.65 19.85 -22.64
N TYR A 535 6.45 20.24 -23.09
CA TYR A 535 5.50 19.36 -23.76
C TYR A 535 5.06 19.90 -25.13
N PRO A 536 4.60 19.02 -26.06
CA PRO A 536 4.11 19.45 -27.36
C PRO A 536 2.93 20.43 -27.24
N HIS A 537 2.98 21.52 -28.01
CA HIS A 537 1.96 22.56 -28.03
C HIS A 537 1.53 22.87 -29.47
N LEU A 538 0.22 22.85 -29.71
CA LEU A 538 -0.43 23.19 -30.97
C LEU A 538 -1.29 24.45 -30.73
N PRO A 539 -0.79 25.65 -31.08
CA PRO A 539 -1.45 26.91 -30.73
C PRO A 539 -2.74 27.15 -31.51
N THR A 540 -3.79 27.57 -30.81
CA THR A 540 -5.06 28.02 -31.40
C THR A 540 -5.85 28.86 -30.40
N GLU A 541 -6.63 29.82 -30.91
CA GLU A 541 -7.47 30.73 -30.13
C GLU A 541 -8.98 30.42 -30.28
N SER A 542 -9.36 29.45 -31.12
CA SER A 542 -10.77 29.10 -31.35
C SER A 542 -11.06 27.62 -31.12
N LEU A 543 -12.23 27.33 -30.54
CA LEU A 543 -12.70 25.97 -30.26
C LEU A 543 -12.84 25.13 -31.54
N ALA A 544 -13.40 25.72 -32.61
CA ALA A 544 -13.54 25.04 -33.89
C ALA A 544 -12.19 24.62 -34.49
N ALA A 545 -11.15 25.46 -34.37
CA ALA A 545 -9.81 25.08 -34.82
C ALA A 545 -9.18 24.04 -33.89
N ALA A 546 -9.38 24.13 -32.57
CA ALA A 546 -8.90 23.13 -31.61
C ALA A 546 -9.47 21.73 -31.90
N GLN A 547 -10.76 21.62 -32.21
CA GLN A 547 -11.40 20.37 -32.59
C GLN A 547 -10.79 19.79 -33.88
N ARG A 548 -10.63 20.61 -34.93
CA ARG A 548 -10.00 20.16 -36.19
C ARG A 548 -8.57 19.65 -35.98
N ILE A 549 -7.78 20.37 -35.18
CA ILE A 549 -6.40 19.97 -34.84
C ILE A 549 -6.41 18.63 -34.10
N MET A 550 -7.27 18.49 -33.08
CA MET A 550 -7.42 17.25 -32.31
C MET A 550 -7.79 16.06 -33.22
N GLU A 551 -8.76 16.24 -34.12
CA GLU A 551 -9.17 15.20 -35.07
C GLU A 551 -8.06 14.84 -36.06
N GLN A 552 -7.29 15.81 -36.53
CA GLN A 552 -6.12 15.56 -37.39
C GLN A 552 -5.03 14.78 -36.66
N GLN A 553 -4.74 15.10 -35.40
CA GLN A 553 -3.78 14.37 -34.57
C GLN A 553 -4.23 12.92 -34.33
N LEU A 554 -5.53 12.71 -34.06
CA LEU A 554 -6.11 11.39 -33.88
C LEU A 554 -6.08 10.58 -35.18
N ALA A 555 -6.43 11.19 -36.32
CA ALA A 555 -6.47 10.53 -37.62
C ALA A 555 -5.07 10.17 -38.16
N SER A 556 -4.06 10.97 -37.84
CA SER A 556 -2.66 10.69 -38.21
C SER A 556 -1.98 9.67 -37.31
N GLY A 557 -2.55 9.38 -36.13
CA GLY A 557 -1.95 8.51 -35.12
C GLY A 557 -0.82 9.18 -34.32
N GLU A 558 -0.68 10.51 -34.41
CA GLU A 558 0.28 11.30 -33.61
C GLU A 558 -0.08 11.35 -32.11
N VAL A 559 -1.36 11.07 -31.79
CA VAL A 559 -1.87 10.89 -30.43
C VAL A 559 -2.75 9.64 -30.37
N GLU A 560 -2.66 8.87 -29.28
CA GLU A 560 -3.44 7.64 -29.10
C GLU A 560 -4.84 7.88 -28.50
N GLY A 561 -5.11 9.11 -28.06
CA GLY A 561 -6.40 9.52 -27.52
C GLY A 561 -6.46 11.03 -27.27
N ALA A 562 -7.64 11.52 -26.91
CA ALA A 562 -7.86 12.92 -26.61
C ALA A 562 -8.78 13.12 -25.40
N VAL A 563 -8.63 14.25 -24.72
CA VAL A 563 -9.57 14.76 -23.70
C VAL A 563 -9.97 16.18 -24.06
N THR A 564 -11.27 16.45 -24.09
CA THR A 564 -11.82 17.76 -24.49
C THR A 564 -13.06 18.14 -23.68
N LEU A 565 -13.36 19.44 -23.62
CA LEU A 565 -14.50 19.98 -22.87
C LEU A 565 -15.83 19.87 -23.61
N HIS A 566 -15.78 19.99 -24.93
CA HIS A 566 -16.94 19.88 -25.81
C HIS A 566 -16.56 19.05 -27.01
N TYR A 567 -17.36 18.04 -27.30
CA TYR A 567 -17.26 17.23 -28.51
C TYR A 567 -18.64 16.68 -28.84
N ASN A 568 -19.13 16.98 -30.04
CA ASN A 568 -20.40 16.46 -30.50
C ASN A 568 -20.16 15.09 -31.09
N PHE A 569 -20.44 14.07 -30.29
CA PHE A 569 -20.48 12.71 -30.81
C PHE A 569 -21.66 12.56 -31.78
N PRO A 570 -21.47 11.84 -32.90
CA PRO A 570 -22.57 11.51 -33.80
C PRO A 570 -23.59 10.61 -33.08
N LEU A 571 -24.84 10.64 -33.56
CA LEU A 571 -25.85 9.69 -33.10
C LEU A 571 -25.36 8.25 -33.31
N GLY A 572 -25.43 7.43 -32.26
CA GLY A 572 -24.84 6.08 -32.23
C GLY A 572 -23.65 5.95 -31.26
N VAL A 573 -23.15 7.06 -30.71
CA VAL A 573 -22.05 7.07 -29.74
C VAL A 573 -22.53 7.64 -28.40
N ALA A 574 -22.21 6.93 -27.31
CA ALA A 574 -22.41 7.39 -25.94
C ALA A 574 -21.12 7.20 -25.13
N THR A 575 -20.89 8.06 -24.15
CA THR A 575 -19.70 8.00 -23.30
C THR A 575 -19.90 7.06 -22.13
N VAL A 576 -18.89 6.23 -21.88
CA VAL A 576 -18.85 5.27 -20.77
C VAL A 576 -17.80 5.71 -19.76
N ALA A 577 -18.18 5.81 -18.48
CA ALA A 577 -17.33 6.36 -17.43
C ALA A 577 -17.10 5.39 -16.28
N GLN A 578 -15.97 5.54 -15.60
CA GLN A 578 -15.72 4.91 -14.30
C GLN A 578 -16.13 5.86 -13.17
N VAL A 579 -16.91 5.35 -12.23
CA VAL A 579 -17.29 6.05 -10.99
C VAL A 579 -16.91 5.22 -9.76
N PHE A 580 -16.87 5.88 -8.60
CA PHE A 580 -16.51 5.26 -7.33
C PHE A 580 -17.67 5.39 -6.34
N SER A 581 -18.01 4.28 -5.69
CA SER A 581 -19.01 4.25 -4.63
C SER A 581 -18.55 5.08 -3.43
N ALA A 582 -19.36 6.08 -3.05
CA ALA A 582 -19.10 6.87 -1.84
C ALA A 582 -19.22 6.04 -0.54
N ALA A 583 -19.99 4.95 -0.55
CA ALA A 583 -20.22 4.13 0.64
C ALA A 583 -19.20 2.99 0.82
N THR A 584 -18.63 2.47 -0.27
CA THR A 584 -17.76 1.27 -0.22
C THR A 584 -16.39 1.47 -0.82
N GLY A 585 -16.16 2.58 -1.54
CA GLY A 585 -14.95 2.80 -2.33
C GLY A 585 -14.82 1.91 -3.57
N ARG A 586 -15.78 0.99 -3.81
CA ARG A 586 -15.78 0.08 -4.97
C ARG A 586 -15.96 0.87 -6.27
N GLN A 587 -15.24 0.44 -7.31
CA GLN A 587 -15.39 0.96 -8.67
C GLN A 587 -16.63 0.39 -9.35
N MET A 588 -17.28 1.21 -10.18
CA MET A 588 -18.42 0.83 -11.01
C MET A 588 -18.30 1.54 -12.36
N VAL A 589 -18.60 0.85 -13.44
CA VAL A 589 -18.73 1.43 -14.78
C VAL A 589 -20.16 1.94 -14.94
N LEU A 590 -20.31 3.21 -15.27
CA LEU A 590 -21.58 3.80 -15.67
C LEU A 590 -21.66 3.75 -17.20
N ALA A 591 -22.59 2.94 -17.70
CA ALA A 591 -22.65 2.54 -19.11
C ALA A 591 -23.07 3.65 -20.09
N SER A 592 -23.53 4.79 -19.58
CA SER A 592 -23.77 6.00 -20.38
C SER A 592 -23.75 7.24 -19.48
N THR A 593 -23.19 8.34 -19.96
CA THR A 593 -23.13 9.63 -19.22
C THR A 593 -23.45 10.85 -20.10
N THR A 594 -23.08 10.83 -21.38
CA THR A 594 -23.48 11.81 -22.40
C THR A 594 -23.47 11.14 -23.78
N GLY A 595 -24.05 11.79 -24.79
CA GLY A 595 -24.28 11.20 -26.12
C GLY A 595 -25.41 10.16 -26.13
N SER A 596 -25.80 9.69 -27.32
CA SER A 596 -26.86 8.68 -27.42
C SER A 596 -26.50 7.61 -28.43
N SER A 597 -26.47 6.35 -27.98
CA SER A 597 -26.23 5.19 -28.85
C SER A 597 -27.44 4.77 -29.68
N ASP A 598 -28.63 5.29 -29.38
CA ASP A 598 -29.85 5.12 -30.16
C ASP A 598 -30.90 6.19 -29.78
N ILE A 599 -31.92 6.39 -30.61
CA ILE A 599 -33.06 7.28 -30.29
C ILE A 599 -34.06 6.62 -29.35
N HIS A 600 -34.12 5.28 -29.31
CA HIS A 600 -35.02 4.54 -28.45
C HIS A 600 -34.32 4.13 -27.15
N PRO A 601 -34.78 4.58 -25.96
CA PRO A 601 -34.04 4.37 -24.70
C PRO A 601 -33.75 2.90 -24.36
N PRO A 602 -34.68 1.93 -24.53
CA PRO A 602 -34.37 0.52 -24.26
C PRO A 602 -33.28 -0.05 -25.18
N VAL A 603 -33.24 0.40 -26.44
CA VAL A 603 -32.23 0.01 -27.44
C VAL A 603 -30.88 0.62 -27.07
N ALA A 604 -30.85 1.91 -26.74
CA ALA A 604 -29.66 2.60 -26.28
C ALA A 604 -29.08 1.90 -25.03
N MET A 605 -29.91 1.58 -24.03
CA MET A 605 -29.48 0.87 -22.81
C MET A 605 -28.86 -0.50 -23.10
N MET A 606 -29.39 -1.25 -24.08
CA MET A 606 -28.83 -2.53 -24.49
C MET A 606 -27.43 -2.36 -25.12
N ARG A 607 -27.28 -1.41 -26.04
CA ARG A 607 -25.97 -1.09 -26.66
C ARG A 607 -24.96 -0.60 -25.62
N ASN A 608 -25.41 0.26 -24.71
CA ASN A 608 -24.62 0.79 -23.62
C ASN A 608 -24.14 -0.32 -22.67
N ALA A 609 -24.94 -1.36 -22.41
CA ALA A 609 -24.49 -2.49 -21.61
C ALA A 609 -23.30 -3.23 -22.24
N VAL A 610 -23.30 -3.41 -23.56
CA VAL A 610 -22.16 -4.00 -24.31
C VAL A 610 -20.93 -3.10 -24.20
N ALA A 611 -21.11 -1.77 -24.34
CA ALA A 611 -20.04 -0.80 -24.21
C ALA A 611 -19.46 -0.76 -22.78
N GLY A 612 -20.32 -0.85 -21.77
CA GLY A 612 -19.95 -0.94 -20.35
C GLY A 612 -19.17 -2.21 -20.03
N LEU A 613 -19.54 -3.35 -20.61
CA LEU A 613 -18.79 -4.61 -20.46
C LEU A 613 -17.41 -4.51 -21.13
N ALA A 614 -17.32 -3.91 -22.32
CA ALA A 614 -16.03 -3.67 -22.97
C ALA A 614 -15.12 -2.73 -22.15
N MET A 615 -15.68 -1.70 -21.55
CA MET A 615 -14.96 -0.82 -20.61
C MET A 615 -14.51 -1.58 -19.36
N ALA A 616 -15.37 -2.42 -18.79
CA ALA A 616 -15.03 -3.24 -17.63
C ALA A 616 -13.89 -4.23 -17.95
N ASP A 617 -13.88 -4.84 -19.14
CA ASP A 617 -12.80 -5.71 -19.61
C ASP A 617 -11.48 -4.94 -19.80
N ALA A 618 -11.52 -3.75 -20.43
CA ALA A 618 -10.36 -2.87 -20.55
C ALA A 618 -9.80 -2.42 -19.19
N LEU A 619 -10.67 -2.31 -18.17
CA LEU A 619 -10.31 -2.03 -16.78
C LEU A 619 -9.79 -3.27 -16.02
N GLY A 620 -9.83 -4.46 -16.63
CA GLY A 620 -9.37 -5.73 -16.05
C GLY A 620 -10.39 -6.43 -15.15
N ILE A 621 -11.67 -6.04 -15.21
CA ILE A 621 -12.76 -6.66 -14.46
C ILE A 621 -13.24 -7.90 -15.22
N ARG A 622 -12.69 -9.07 -14.86
CA ARG A 622 -13.09 -10.35 -15.46
C ARG A 622 -14.51 -10.74 -15.09
N GLU A 623 -15.27 -11.22 -16.08
CA GLU A 623 -16.66 -11.65 -15.93
C GLU A 623 -17.56 -10.59 -15.28
N ALA A 624 -17.45 -9.32 -15.69
CA ALA A 624 -18.18 -8.21 -15.09
C ALA A 624 -19.71 -8.47 -15.00
N SER A 625 -20.28 -8.13 -13.84
CA SER A 625 -21.72 -8.22 -13.58
C SER A 625 -22.47 -6.96 -13.99
N VAL A 626 -23.63 -7.13 -14.61
CA VAL A 626 -24.47 -6.04 -15.14
C VAL A 626 -25.70 -5.83 -14.26
N GLY A 627 -25.94 -4.59 -13.85
CA GLY A 627 -27.17 -4.14 -13.22
C GLY A 627 -27.86 -3.07 -14.07
N ILE A 628 -29.18 -3.00 -14.01
CA ILE A 628 -29.97 -2.02 -14.77
C ILE A 628 -30.67 -1.13 -13.77
N LEU A 629 -30.34 0.17 -13.75
CA LEU A 629 -31.01 1.12 -12.89
C LEU A 629 -32.49 1.18 -13.27
N ASN A 630 -33.36 1.12 -12.27
CA ASN A 630 -34.81 1.05 -12.47
C ASN A 630 -35.40 2.43 -12.85
N THR A 631 -35.04 2.93 -14.03
CA THR A 631 -35.62 4.11 -14.70
C THR A 631 -36.57 3.70 -15.82
N ASP A 632 -37.13 4.68 -16.54
CA ASP A 632 -38.05 4.39 -17.64
C ASP A 632 -37.37 3.56 -18.74
N GLY A 633 -38.10 2.59 -19.30
CA GLY A 633 -37.55 1.62 -20.26
C GLY A 633 -36.68 0.50 -19.69
N ALA A 634 -36.31 0.51 -18.39
CA ALA A 634 -35.42 -0.49 -17.78
C ALA A 634 -35.95 -1.94 -17.87
N THR A 635 -37.27 -2.13 -17.74
CA THR A 635 -37.88 -3.47 -17.88
C THR A 635 -37.77 -4.00 -19.31
N SER A 636 -37.93 -3.12 -20.31
CA SER A 636 -37.76 -3.48 -21.72
C SER A 636 -36.29 -3.76 -22.03
N ALA A 637 -35.36 -2.91 -21.54
CA ALA A 637 -33.92 -3.13 -21.69
C ALA A 637 -33.47 -4.46 -21.05
N LYS A 638 -34.00 -4.81 -19.88
CA LYS A 638 -33.77 -6.11 -19.22
C LYS A 638 -34.16 -7.27 -20.13
N ARG A 639 -35.36 -7.23 -20.73
CA ARG A 639 -35.83 -8.29 -21.64
C ARG A 639 -34.93 -8.42 -22.86
N LEU A 640 -34.48 -7.29 -23.44
CA LEU A 640 -33.55 -7.30 -24.57
C LEU A 640 -32.21 -7.93 -24.20
N LEU A 641 -31.65 -7.57 -23.03
CA LEU A 641 -30.39 -8.14 -22.54
C LEU A 641 -30.51 -9.62 -22.16
N GLU A 642 -31.66 -10.06 -21.64
CA GLU A 642 -31.97 -11.47 -21.42
C GLU A 642 -31.96 -12.24 -22.74
N ARG A 643 -32.62 -11.71 -23.78
CA ARG A 643 -32.60 -12.33 -25.13
C ARG A 643 -31.19 -12.43 -25.71
N LEU A 644 -30.36 -11.40 -25.54
CA LEU A 644 -28.98 -11.40 -26.02
C LEU A 644 -28.10 -12.42 -25.28
N ARG A 645 -28.26 -12.51 -23.95
CA ARG A 645 -27.61 -13.54 -23.14
C ARG A 645 -28.04 -14.94 -23.57
N ASP A 646 -29.34 -15.15 -23.77
CA ASP A 646 -29.90 -16.45 -24.17
C ASP A 646 -29.48 -16.83 -25.60
N ALA A 647 -29.17 -15.84 -26.46
CA ALA A 647 -28.52 -16.02 -27.76
C ALA A 647 -26.99 -16.28 -27.67
N GLY A 648 -26.43 -16.39 -26.47
CA GLY A 648 -25.05 -16.83 -26.23
C GLY A 648 -24.04 -15.71 -25.93
N TYR A 649 -24.47 -14.45 -25.83
CA TYR A 649 -23.56 -13.36 -25.46
C TYR A 649 -23.16 -13.48 -23.98
N PRO A 650 -21.86 -13.35 -23.63
CA PRO A 650 -21.38 -13.54 -22.26
C PRO A 650 -21.80 -12.36 -21.36
N LEU A 651 -23.01 -12.47 -20.81
CA LEU A 651 -23.59 -11.47 -19.92
C LEU A 651 -24.06 -12.12 -18.61
N ARG A 652 -23.55 -11.61 -17.49
CA ARG A 652 -23.95 -12.01 -16.14
C ARG A 652 -24.69 -10.86 -15.46
N PHE A 653 -25.91 -11.09 -15.01
CA PHE A 653 -26.62 -10.08 -14.21
C PHE A 653 -26.12 -10.09 -12.76
N ALA A 654 -25.97 -8.90 -12.19
CA ALA A 654 -25.86 -8.71 -10.75
C ALA A 654 -27.22 -8.95 -10.07
N SER A 655 -27.21 -9.23 -8.77
CA SER A 655 -28.42 -9.33 -7.96
C SER A 655 -28.48 -8.17 -6.97
N SER A 656 -29.58 -7.42 -7.00
CA SER A 656 -29.86 -6.36 -6.01
C SER A 656 -29.84 -6.92 -4.60
N GLY A 657 -29.42 -6.11 -3.63
CA GLY A 657 -29.35 -6.49 -2.21
C GLY A 657 -30.71 -6.60 -1.50
N ARG A 658 -31.83 -6.56 -2.24
CA ARG A 658 -33.19 -6.68 -1.71
C ARG A 658 -33.61 -8.15 -1.57
N ALA A 659 -34.63 -8.41 -0.76
CA ALA A 659 -35.16 -9.75 -0.54
C ALA A 659 -35.70 -10.43 -1.81
N ASP A 660 -36.18 -9.64 -2.79
CA ASP A 660 -36.64 -10.11 -4.11
C ASP A 660 -35.50 -10.27 -5.15
N GLY A 661 -34.30 -9.77 -4.85
CA GLY A 661 -33.12 -9.87 -5.71
C GLY A 661 -33.30 -9.29 -7.11
N GLY A 662 -32.53 -9.81 -8.07
CA GLY A 662 -32.70 -9.55 -9.50
C GLY A 662 -31.86 -8.41 -10.08
N ALA A 663 -31.93 -8.27 -11.40
CA ALA A 663 -31.07 -7.38 -12.20
C ALA A 663 -31.47 -5.89 -12.16
N LEU A 664 -32.67 -5.56 -11.69
CA LEU A 664 -33.15 -4.18 -11.58
C LEU A 664 -32.65 -3.54 -10.29
N MET A 665 -31.88 -2.47 -10.43
CA MET A 665 -31.13 -1.80 -9.36
C MET A 665 -31.85 -0.53 -8.89
N ARG A 666 -31.70 -0.19 -7.61
CA ARG A 666 -32.23 1.05 -7.01
C ARG A 666 -31.10 1.97 -6.55
N GLY A 667 -31.46 3.14 -6.01
CA GLY A 667 -30.49 4.11 -5.48
C GLY A 667 -29.50 3.50 -4.46
N ASN A 668 -29.94 2.59 -3.59
CA ASN A 668 -29.04 1.93 -2.64
C ASN A 668 -27.99 1.05 -3.33
N ASP A 669 -28.36 0.36 -4.41
CA ASP A 669 -27.42 -0.46 -5.19
C ASP A 669 -26.40 0.40 -5.92
N LEU A 670 -26.83 1.59 -6.36
CA LEU A 670 -25.98 2.59 -6.99
C LEU A 670 -24.97 3.19 -6.00
N ILE A 671 -25.42 3.54 -4.79
CA ILE A 671 -24.54 4.03 -3.71
C ILE A 671 -23.51 2.97 -3.31
N ARG A 672 -23.90 1.69 -3.29
CA ARG A 672 -23.04 0.56 -2.90
C ARG A 672 -22.16 0.03 -4.03
N ALA A 673 -22.37 0.47 -5.28
CA ALA A 673 -21.80 -0.15 -6.47
C ALA A 673 -22.05 -1.68 -6.50
N THR A 674 -23.31 -2.10 -6.36
CA THR A 674 -23.70 -3.51 -6.37
C THR A 674 -23.26 -4.23 -7.67
N PRO A 675 -23.51 -3.71 -8.89
CA PRO A 675 -22.95 -4.27 -10.12
C PRO A 675 -21.57 -3.70 -10.47
N ASP A 676 -20.84 -4.40 -11.34
CA ASP A 676 -19.63 -3.86 -11.97
C ASP A 676 -19.97 -2.85 -13.06
N VAL A 677 -21.05 -3.10 -13.81
CA VAL A 677 -21.59 -2.22 -14.86
C VAL A 677 -23.03 -1.83 -14.51
N MET A 678 -23.27 -0.53 -14.34
CA MET A 678 -24.60 0.04 -14.15
C MET A 678 -25.13 0.63 -15.45
N VAL A 679 -26.26 0.09 -15.92
CA VAL A 679 -26.93 0.52 -17.15
C VAL A 679 -28.07 1.48 -16.81
N CYS A 680 -28.11 2.63 -17.45
CA CYS A 680 -29.20 3.61 -17.41
C CYS A 680 -29.31 4.33 -18.75
N ASP A 681 -30.38 5.09 -18.94
CA ASP A 681 -30.48 6.06 -20.03
C ASP A 681 -29.44 7.19 -19.84
N THR A 682 -29.09 7.87 -20.93
CA THR A 682 -28.04 8.91 -20.91
C THR A 682 -28.41 10.10 -20.01
N LEU A 683 -29.66 10.55 -19.98
CA LEU A 683 -30.06 11.71 -19.18
C LEU A 683 -29.86 11.42 -17.69
N THR A 684 -30.29 10.24 -17.24
CA THR A 684 -30.01 9.76 -15.89
C THR A 684 -28.50 9.63 -15.65
N GLY A 685 -27.77 9.04 -16.60
CA GLY A 685 -26.32 8.91 -16.55
C GLY A 685 -25.59 10.23 -16.35
N ASN A 686 -26.04 11.29 -17.02
CA ASN A 686 -25.50 12.65 -16.91
C ASN A 686 -25.66 13.24 -15.50
N LEU A 687 -26.82 13.01 -14.88
CA LEU A 687 -27.08 13.44 -13.51
C LEU A 687 -26.23 12.64 -12.53
N LEU A 688 -26.13 11.33 -12.73
CA LEU A 688 -25.37 10.45 -11.86
C LEU A 688 -23.87 10.75 -11.88
N ILE A 689 -23.28 10.97 -13.07
CA ILE A 689 -21.86 11.28 -13.15
C ILE A 689 -21.53 12.57 -12.40
N LYS A 690 -22.39 13.61 -12.49
CA LYS A 690 -22.26 14.86 -11.73
C LYS A 690 -22.39 14.64 -10.22
N LEU A 691 -23.34 13.82 -9.79
CA LEU A 691 -23.51 13.49 -8.38
C LEU A 691 -22.27 12.77 -7.82
N PHE A 692 -21.69 11.83 -8.57
CA PHE A 692 -20.48 11.12 -8.15
C PHE A 692 -19.22 11.99 -8.20
N SER A 693 -19.12 12.92 -9.15
CA SER A 693 -17.91 13.73 -9.35
C SER A 693 -17.88 15.01 -8.51
N ALA A 694 -19.02 15.66 -8.30
CA ALA A 694 -19.13 16.95 -7.59
C ALA A 694 -19.85 16.87 -6.23
N GLY A 695 -20.37 15.70 -5.84
CA GLY A 695 -21.15 15.55 -4.61
C GLY A 695 -20.40 15.98 -3.34
N GLN A 696 -19.08 15.80 -3.30
CA GLN A 696 -18.24 16.19 -2.15
C GLN A 696 -17.92 17.69 -2.11
N SER A 697 -18.06 18.41 -3.21
CA SER A 697 -17.84 19.87 -3.26
C SER A 697 -19.14 20.67 -3.09
N GLY A 698 -20.24 20.01 -2.69
CA GLY A 698 -21.57 20.63 -2.70
C GLY A 698 -22.11 20.95 -4.10
N GLY A 699 -21.53 20.39 -5.17
CA GLY A 699 -21.93 20.62 -6.56
C GLY A 699 -21.21 21.77 -7.28
N GLU A 700 -20.34 22.51 -6.60
CA GLU A 700 -19.61 23.65 -7.19
C GLU A 700 -18.56 23.26 -8.25
N THR A 701 -17.83 22.16 -8.04
CA THR A 701 -16.80 21.69 -8.98
C THR A 701 -16.63 20.18 -8.93
N GLU A 702 -16.35 19.55 -10.07
CA GLU A 702 -16.09 18.12 -10.11
C GLU A 702 -14.69 17.84 -9.52
N THR A 703 -14.63 17.09 -8.43
CA THR A 703 -13.40 16.79 -7.67
C THR A 703 -12.95 15.34 -7.76
N LEU A 704 -13.81 14.44 -8.24
CA LEU A 704 -13.57 12.99 -8.31
C LEU A 704 -13.98 12.43 -9.68
N GLY A 705 -13.39 11.30 -10.05
CA GLY A 705 -13.71 10.57 -11.29
C GLY A 705 -12.89 11.02 -12.51
N SER A 706 -13.22 10.46 -13.67
CA SER A 706 -12.51 10.62 -14.93
C SER A 706 -13.30 11.44 -15.97
N GLY A 707 -13.98 12.49 -15.50
CA GLY A 707 -14.94 13.24 -16.32
C GLY A 707 -16.15 12.40 -16.72
N TYR A 708 -16.67 12.65 -17.92
CA TYR A 708 -17.82 11.94 -18.49
C TYR A 708 -17.39 10.63 -19.18
N GLY A 709 -16.11 10.27 -19.12
CA GLY A 709 -15.62 9.02 -19.71
C GLY A 709 -15.41 9.13 -21.22
N ILE A 710 -15.33 7.98 -21.89
CA ILE A 710 -14.89 7.87 -23.29
C ILE A 710 -16.05 7.46 -24.19
N GLY A 711 -16.18 8.13 -25.33
CA GLY A 711 -17.19 7.81 -26.35
C GLY A 711 -16.99 6.44 -26.96
N LEU A 712 -18.03 5.60 -26.94
CA LEU A 712 -18.07 4.29 -27.57
C LEU A 712 -19.30 4.21 -28.49
N GLY A 713 -19.08 3.78 -29.72
CA GLY A 713 -20.12 3.53 -30.71
C GLY A 713 -19.55 2.75 -31.90
N ALA A 714 -20.43 2.26 -32.78
CA ALA A 714 -20.07 1.27 -33.80
C ALA A 714 -18.86 1.70 -34.66
N ASP A 715 -18.82 2.96 -35.07
CA ASP A 715 -17.78 3.50 -35.96
C ASP A 715 -16.64 4.23 -35.24
N GLN A 716 -16.68 4.29 -33.90
CA GLN A 716 -15.67 5.00 -33.11
C GLN A 716 -14.36 4.21 -33.08
N LYS A 717 -13.27 4.83 -33.56
CA LYS A 717 -11.94 4.20 -33.67
C LYS A 717 -10.93 4.71 -32.66
N THR A 718 -11.20 5.85 -32.03
CA THR A 718 -10.24 6.54 -31.16
C THR A 718 -10.87 6.88 -29.81
N ALA A 719 -10.05 6.88 -28.76
CA ALA A 719 -10.46 7.21 -27.41
C ALA A 719 -10.58 8.73 -27.24
N ILE A 720 -11.82 9.24 -27.22
CA ILE A 720 -12.13 10.64 -26.95
C ILE A 720 -12.86 10.74 -25.63
N GLY A 721 -12.22 11.34 -24.63
CA GLY A 721 -12.75 11.59 -23.30
C GLY A 721 -13.35 12.99 -23.17
N ILE A 722 -14.44 13.11 -22.41
CA ILE A 722 -15.12 14.39 -22.18
C ILE A 722 -14.99 14.84 -20.72
N ILE A 723 -14.68 16.12 -20.53
CA ILE A 723 -14.74 16.82 -19.23
C ILE A 723 -15.74 17.97 -19.32
N SER A 724 -16.26 18.44 -18.19
CA SER A 724 -17.11 19.62 -18.12
C SER A 724 -16.28 20.91 -18.19
N ARG A 725 -16.92 22.03 -18.56
CA ARG A 725 -16.33 23.37 -18.42
C ARG A 725 -16.02 23.75 -16.97
N ALA A 726 -16.67 23.11 -16.00
CA ALA A 726 -16.46 23.31 -14.58
C ALA A 726 -15.63 22.19 -13.91
N SER A 727 -15.04 21.27 -14.69
CA SER A 727 -14.21 20.20 -14.14
C SER A 727 -12.98 20.77 -13.43
N GLY A 728 -12.80 20.44 -12.15
CA GLY A 728 -11.65 20.88 -11.37
C GLY A 728 -10.34 20.17 -11.80
N PRO A 729 -9.18 20.65 -11.32
CA PRO A 729 -7.87 20.13 -11.71
C PRO A 729 -7.70 18.62 -11.52
N ALA A 730 -8.21 18.09 -10.40
CA ALA A 730 -8.15 16.66 -10.09
C ALA A 730 -8.91 15.82 -11.13
N THR A 731 -10.11 16.26 -11.51
CA THR A 731 -10.95 15.57 -12.52
C THR A 731 -10.30 15.62 -13.91
N ILE A 732 -9.71 16.76 -14.28
CA ILE A 732 -8.99 16.92 -15.56
C ILE A 732 -7.78 15.96 -15.60
N SER A 733 -6.94 15.96 -14.57
CA SER A 733 -5.77 15.08 -14.47
C SER A 733 -6.19 13.60 -14.53
N ASN A 734 -7.24 13.24 -13.80
CA ASN A 734 -7.79 11.88 -13.82
C ASN A 734 -8.38 11.49 -15.17
N ALA A 735 -9.07 12.39 -15.87
CA ALA A 735 -9.60 12.14 -17.21
C ALA A 735 -8.47 11.89 -18.23
N LEU A 736 -7.39 12.67 -18.17
CA LEU A 736 -6.20 12.48 -18.99
C LEU A 736 -5.54 11.12 -18.72
N ARG A 737 -5.32 10.79 -17.44
CA ARG A 737 -4.77 9.49 -17.02
C ARG A 737 -5.67 8.34 -17.43
N PHE A 738 -6.98 8.48 -17.31
CA PHE A 738 -7.95 7.48 -17.71
C PHE A 738 -7.92 7.26 -19.23
N CYS A 739 -7.90 8.33 -20.02
CA CYS A 739 -7.75 8.24 -21.48
C CYS A 739 -6.44 7.54 -21.87
N ALA A 740 -5.32 7.89 -21.25
CA ALA A 740 -4.04 7.21 -21.45
C ALA A 740 -4.07 5.72 -21.07
N LEU A 741 -4.72 5.38 -19.95
CA LEU A 741 -4.88 4.00 -19.52
C LEU A 741 -5.72 3.22 -20.52
N MET A 742 -6.83 3.78 -20.99
CA MET A 742 -7.72 3.14 -21.97
C MET A 742 -7.07 2.98 -23.34
N ALA A 743 -6.23 3.92 -23.75
CA ALA A 743 -5.38 3.77 -24.94
C ALA A 743 -4.39 2.60 -24.77
N LYS A 744 -3.65 2.54 -23.64
CA LYS A 744 -2.72 1.43 -23.34
C LYS A 744 -3.42 0.08 -23.25
N ARG A 745 -4.63 0.05 -22.69
CA ARG A 745 -5.46 -1.16 -22.54
C ARG A 745 -6.25 -1.51 -23.81
N GLN A 746 -6.03 -0.76 -24.90
CA GLN A 746 -6.68 -0.99 -26.18
C GLN A 746 -8.21 -1.04 -26.07
N LEU A 747 -8.82 -0.12 -25.33
CA LEU A 747 -10.27 -0.05 -25.12
C LEU A 747 -11.06 -0.17 -26.44
N MET A 748 -10.60 0.49 -27.51
CA MET A 748 -11.27 0.43 -28.81
C MET A 748 -11.27 -1.00 -29.40
N SER A 749 -10.23 -1.78 -29.14
CA SER A 749 -10.16 -3.20 -29.53
C SER A 749 -11.09 -4.07 -28.67
N CYS A 750 -11.14 -3.84 -27.35
CA CYS A 750 -12.11 -4.47 -26.46
C CYS A 750 -13.55 -4.19 -26.93
N TRP A 751 -13.85 -2.93 -27.24
CA TRP A 751 -15.15 -2.54 -27.77
C TRP A 751 -15.49 -3.26 -29.07
N GLN A 752 -14.60 -3.26 -30.05
CA GLN A 752 -14.81 -3.98 -31.32
C GLN A 752 -15.02 -5.49 -31.11
N HIS A 753 -14.29 -6.09 -30.17
CA HIS A 753 -14.45 -7.49 -29.80
C HIS A 753 -15.85 -7.78 -29.24
N HIS A 754 -16.26 -7.03 -28.23
CA HIS A 754 -17.58 -7.16 -27.60
C HIS A 754 -18.72 -6.86 -28.58
N TRP A 755 -18.57 -5.83 -29.41
CA TRP A 755 -19.56 -5.49 -30.42
C TRP A 755 -19.71 -6.59 -31.47
N LYS A 756 -18.59 -7.13 -31.98
CA LYS A 756 -18.61 -8.26 -32.92
C LYS A 756 -19.26 -9.50 -32.32
N GLN A 757 -19.02 -9.79 -31.04
CA GLN A 757 -19.70 -10.88 -30.33
C GLN A 757 -21.20 -10.63 -30.22
N ALA A 758 -21.62 -9.42 -29.86
CA ALA A 758 -23.03 -9.06 -29.78
C ALA A 758 -23.73 -9.19 -31.15
N CYS A 759 -23.08 -8.75 -32.24
CA CYS A 759 -23.55 -8.97 -33.61
C CYS A 759 -23.67 -10.46 -33.96
N ALA A 760 -22.69 -11.30 -33.58
CA ALA A 760 -22.76 -12.74 -33.80
C ALA A 760 -23.91 -13.41 -33.02
N CYS A 761 -24.36 -12.81 -31.92
CA CYS A 761 -25.53 -13.21 -31.15
C CYS A 761 -26.84 -12.56 -31.63
N GLY A 762 -26.85 -11.92 -32.81
CA GLY A 762 -28.06 -11.38 -33.44
C GLY A 762 -28.64 -10.15 -32.75
N ILE A 763 -27.78 -9.27 -32.22
CA ILE A 763 -28.25 -8.03 -31.55
C ILE A 763 -29.18 -7.21 -32.44
N ASP A 764 -28.92 -7.09 -33.75
CA ASP A 764 -29.76 -6.31 -34.66
C ASP A 764 -31.14 -6.94 -34.89
N GLU A 765 -31.25 -8.28 -34.94
CA GLU A 765 -32.52 -9.00 -35.00
C GLU A 765 -33.32 -8.82 -33.70
N ILE A 766 -32.65 -8.96 -32.56
CA ILE A 766 -33.27 -8.79 -31.23
C ILE A 766 -33.85 -7.38 -31.10
N LEU A 767 -33.12 -6.38 -31.58
CA LEU A 767 -33.55 -4.98 -31.59
C LEU A 767 -34.74 -4.76 -32.53
N ARG A 768 -34.73 -5.34 -33.75
CA ARG A 768 -35.85 -5.26 -34.72
C ARG A 768 -37.15 -5.86 -34.18
N GLU A 769 -37.08 -6.99 -33.49
CA GLU A 769 -38.25 -7.69 -32.95
C GLU A 769 -38.75 -7.12 -31.62
N GLY A 770 -37.90 -6.39 -30.91
CA GLY A 770 -38.16 -5.84 -29.57
C GLY A 770 -38.89 -4.50 -29.53
N THR A 771 -39.07 -3.83 -30.68
CA THR A 771 -39.77 -2.56 -30.84
C THR A 771 -41.13 -2.77 -31.52
N PRO A 772 -42.21 -3.09 -30.77
CA PRO A 772 -43.55 -3.15 -31.35
C PRO A 772 -43.99 -1.73 -31.74
N GLY A 773 -44.08 -1.44 -33.04
CA GLY A 773 -44.76 -0.25 -33.56
C GLY A 773 -44.03 0.62 -34.57
N VAL A 774 -42.80 0.30 -34.99
CA VAL A 774 -42.19 0.99 -36.14
C VAL A 774 -42.54 0.23 -37.42
N ALA A 775 -43.74 0.47 -37.94
CA ALA A 775 -43.91 0.34 -39.39
C ALA A 775 -42.86 1.24 -40.04
N PRO A 776 -42.20 0.85 -41.15
CA PRO A 776 -41.37 1.79 -41.89
C PRO A 776 -42.27 2.97 -42.25
N GLN A 777 -42.10 4.11 -41.56
CA GLN A 777 -42.61 5.36 -42.07
C GLN A 777 -42.02 5.48 -43.48
N SER A 778 -42.90 5.74 -44.44
CA SER A 778 -42.58 5.94 -45.85
C SER A 778 -41.23 6.64 -45.98
N ALA A 779 -40.31 6.03 -46.71
CA ALA A 779 -38.99 6.57 -46.98
C ALA A 779 -39.09 8.08 -47.24
N PRO A 780 -38.45 8.94 -46.41
CA PRO A 780 -38.34 10.33 -46.75
C PRO A 780 -37.60 10.40 -48.09
N THR A 781 -38.12 11.21 -49.00
CA THR A 781 -37.60 11.46 -50.35
C THR A 781 -36.07 11.50 -50.31
N GLU A 782 -35.39 10.65 -51.10
CA GLU A 782 -33.92 10.58 -51.18
C GLU A 782 -33.33 11.98 -51.43
N ALA A 783 -32.98 12.67 -50.34
CA ALA A 783 -32.25 13.92 -50.39
C ALA A 783 -30.79 13.56 -50.62
N VAL A 784 -30.26 13.91 -51.79
CA VAL A 784 -28.84 13.70 -52.10
C VAL A 784 -28.03 14.57 -51.14
N SER A 785 -27.13 13.95 -50.39
CA SER A 785 -26.25 14.65 -49.45
C SER A 785 -25.47 15.76 -50.19
N PRO A 786 -25.58 17.04 -49.79
CA PRO A 786 -24.79 18.11 -50.36
C PRO A 786 -23.28 17.89 -50.14
N PRO A 787 -22.39 18.58 -50.88
CA PRO A 787 -20.96 18.49 -50.62
C PRO A 787 -20.63 18.80 -49.16
N LYS A 788 -19.85 17.91 -48.51
CA LYS A 788 -19.42 18.08 -47.12
C LYS A 788 -18.78 19.46 -46.91
N THR A 789 -19.36 20.26 -46.02
CA THR A 789 -18.80 21.53 -45.55
C THR A 789 -18.30 21.41 -44.13
N VAL A 790 -17.49 22.38 -43.68
CA VAL A 790 -17.05 22.45 -42.29
C VAL A 790 -18.25 22.81 -41.42
N LEU A 791 -18.53 22.00 -40.40
CA LEU A 791 -19.56 22.27 -39.41
C LEU A 791 -18.93 23.00 -38.22
N ASP A 792 -19.36 24.22 -37.96
CA ASP A 792 -18.82 25.11 -36.92
C ASP A 792 -19.90 25.84 -36.13
N ASP A 793 -21.16 25.40 -36.25
CA ASP A 793 -22.30 25.94 -35.52
C ASP A 793 -23.37 24.86 -35.24
N GLU A 794 -24.21 25.10 -34.23
CA GLU A 794 -25.23 24.16 -33.73
C GLU A 794 -26.62 24.82 -33.64
N ILE A 795 -27.65 24.08 -34.05
CA ILE A 795 -29.06 24.42 -33.85
C ILE A 795 -29.64 23.47 -32.79
N HIS A 796 -30.06 24.04 -31.66
CA HIS A 796 -30.71 23.33 -30.55
C HIS A 796 -32.23 23.39 -30.63
N GLY A 797 -32.92 22.60 -29.79
CA GLY A 797 -34.37 22.68 -29.60
C GLY A 797 -35.20 21.84 -30.57
N ILE A 798 -34.56 20.91 -31.28
CA ILE A 798 -35.22 19.96 -32.18
C ILE A 798 -35.53 18.70 -31.39
N ASP A 799 -36.77 18.19 -31.50
CA ASP A 799 -37.13 16.91 -30.90
C ASP A 799 -36.29 15.79 -31.52
N ILE A 800 -35.81 14.85 -30.70
CA ILE A 800 -34.98 13.73 -31.16
C ILE A 800 -35.68 12.89 -32.23
N LEU A 801 -37.02 12.82 -32.19
CA LEU A 801 -37.83 12.10 -33.17
C LEU A 801 -37.90 12.81 -34.53
N GLN A 802 -37.64 14.12 -34.58
CA GLN A 802 -37.68 14.94 -35.79
C GLN A 802 -36.29 15.27 -36.34
N LEU A 803 -35.24 14.88 -35.62
CA LEU A 803 -33.86 15.31 -35.87
C LEU A 803 -33.38 14.88 -37.26
N GLU A 804 -33.73 13.67 -37.67
CA GLU A 804 -33.27 13.10 -38.93
C GLU A 804 -34.03 13.70 -40.13
N ASP A 805 -35.33 13.94 -39.98
CA ASP A 805 -36.09 14.62 -41.03
C ASP A 805 -35.67 16.09 -41.17
N ALA A 806 -35.33 16.76 -40.06
CA ALA A 806 -34.80 18.11 -40.07
C ALA A 806 -33.45 18.20 -40.80
N LYS A 807 -32.58 17.18 -40.67
CA LYS A 807 -31.37 17.06 -41.49
C LYS A 807 -31.72 16.92 -42.98
N LEU A 808 -32.66 16.03 -43.32
CA LEU A 808 -33.05 15.80 -44.70
C LEU A 808 -33.69 17.04 -45.34
N CYS A 809 -34.45 17.82 -44.58
CA CYS A 809 -34.97 19.12 -45.01
C CYS A 809 -33.84 20.08 -45.42
N LEU A 810 -32.76 20.16 -44.63
CA LEU A 810 -31.60 20.97 -44.97
C LEU A 810 -30.85 20.44 -46.21
N TRP A 811 -30.72 19.12 -46.33
CA TRP A 811 -30.10 18.50 -47.51
C TRP A 811 -30.88 18.80 -48.80
N GLN A 812 -32.21 18.79 -48.75
CA GLN A 812 -33.07 19.19 -49.88
C GLN A 812 -32.90 20.67 -50.27
N ALA A 813 -32.56 21.52 -49.30
CA ALA A 813 -32.22 22.93 -49.51
C ALA A 813 -30.75 23.14 -49.96
N GLY A 814 -29.97 22.07 -50.16
CA GLY A 814 -28.56 22.16 -50.55
C GLY A 814 -27.60 22.52 -49.41
N ILE A 815 -28.07 22.48 -48.16
CA ILE A 815 -27.28 22.79 -46.96
C ILE A 815 -26.79 21.49 -46.35
N TYR A 816 -25.46 21.31 -46.26
CA TYR A 816 -24.89 20.16 -45.59
C TYR A 816 -25.08 20.28 -44.07
N ALA A 817 -25.62 19.23 -43.47
CA ALA A 817 -25.87 19.15 -42.03
C ALA A 817 -25.68 17.72 -41.53
N GLU A 818 -25.30 17.57 -40.26
CA GLU A 818 -25.18 16.30 -39.56
C GLU A 818 -25.97 16.34 -38.24
N THR A 819 -26.47 15.19 -37.80
CA THR A 819 -27.18 15.06 -36.52
C THR A 819 -26.18 14.75 -35.39
N GLY A 820 -26.42 15.33 -34.22
CA GLY A 820 -25.57 15.14 -33.05
C GLY A 820 -26.33 15.25 -31.74
N MET A 821 -25.63 14.97 -30.64
CA MET A 821 -26.16 15.11 -29.27
C MET A 821 -25.28 16.07 -28.48
N GLY A 822 -25.80 17.26 -28.17
CA GLY A 822 -25.14 18.25 -27.33
C GLY A 822 -25.45 18.08 -25.84
N CYS A 823 -24.84 18.91 -25.00
CA CYS A 823 -24.98 18.84 -23.53
C CYS A 823 -26.43 19.07 -23.01
N THR A 824 -27.31 19.66 -23.83
CA THR A 824 -28.69 20.02 -23.48
C THR A 824 -29.74 19.24 -24.27
N GLY A 825 -29.33 18.35 -25.18
CA GLY A 825 -30.25 17.57 -26.02
C GLY A 825 -29.78 17.42 -27.47
N PRO A 826 -30.66 16.94 -28.36
CA PRO A 826 -30.39 16.79 -29.79
C PRO A 826 -30.01 18.10 -30.47
N VAL A 827 -29.06 18.03 -31.41
CA VAL A 827 -28.58 19.18 -32.18
C VAL A 827 -28.40 18.86 -33.66
N LEU A 828 -28.64 19.86 -34.52
CA LEU A 828 -28.19 19.85 -35.91
C LEU A 828 -26.90 20.66 -36.03
N MET A 829 -25.84 20.00 -36.51
CA MET A 829 -24.55 20.62 -36.79
C MET A 829 -24.55 21.15 -38.22
N ILE A 830 -24.22 22.44 -38.39
CA ILE A 830 -24.26 23.16 -39.67
C ILE A 830 -23.02 24.07 -39.82
N ASN A 831 -22.81 24.60 -41.03
CA ASN A 831 -21.87 25.69 -41.24
C ASN A 831 -22.47 27.03 -40.77
N GLN A 832 -21.73 27.80 -39.97
CA GLN A 832 -22.15 29.07 -39.40
C GLN A 832 -22.61 30.08 -40.45
N GLN A 833 -21.97 30.10 -41.63
CA GLN A 833 -22.32 31.01 -42.72
C GLN A 833 -23.72 30.73 -43.28
N GLN A 834 -24.22 29.50 -43.11
CA GLN A 834 -25.52 29.04 -43.59
C GLN A 834 -26.60 29.05 -42.49
N ARG A 835 -26.29 29.50 -41.26
CA ARG A 835 -27.23 29.46 -40.11
C ARG A 835 -28.56 30.16 -40.38
N ALA A 836 -28.52 31.37 -40.94
CA ALA A 836 -29.73 32.17 -41.19
C ALA A 836 -30.66 31.50 -42.22
N GLU A 837 -30.07 30.91 -43.27
CA GLU A 837 -30.78 30.17 -44.31
C GLU A 837 -31.35 28.85 -43.75
N ALA A 838 -30.53 28.10 -43.01
CA ALA A 838 -30.93 26.85 -42.35
C ALA A 838 -32.11 27.06 -41.39
N LEU A 839 -32.11 28.13 -40.58
CA LEU A 839 -33.22 28.45 -39.68
C LEU A 839 -34.51 28.79 -40.43
N THR A 840 -34.43 29.40 -41.60
CA THR A 840 -35.61 29.74 -42.42
C THR A 840 -36.26 28.48 -42.99
N HIS A 841 -35.46 27.52 -43.46
CA HIS A 841 -35.94 26.22 -43.93
C HIS A 841 -36.53 25.39 -42.79
N LEU A 842 -35.86 25.34 -41.64
CA LEU A 842 -36.34 24.61 -40.46
C LEU A 842 -37.61 25.23 -39.85
N GLN A 843 -37.75 26.56 -39.83
CA GLN A 843 -38.97 27.22 -39.37
C GLN A 843 -40.20 26.88 -40.22
N SER A 844 -40.00 26.60 -41.52
CA SER A 844 -41.08 26.18 -42.42
C SER A 844 -41.41 24.68 -42.29
N TYR A 845 -40.52 23.91 -41.65
CA TYR A 845 -40.63 22.46 -41.49
C TYR A 845 -41.13 22.05 -40.10
N LEU A 846 -40.73 22.77 -39.05
CA LEU A 846 -41.02 22.47 -37.64
C LEU A 846 -42.29 23.16 -37.12
N ASN A 847 -42.84 24.14 -37.85
CA ASN A 847 -44.18 24.70 -37.62
C ASN A 847 -45.18 24.03 -38.55
#